data_AF-A0A1G0SYW1-F1
#
_entry.id   AF-A0A1G0SYW1-F1
#
_cell.length_a   1.000
_cell.length_b   1.000
_cell.length_c   1.000
_cell.angle_alpha   90.00
_cell.angle_beta   90.00
_cell.angle_gamma   90.00
#
_symmetry.space_group_name_H-M   'P 1'
#
loop_
_entity.id
_entity.type
_entity.pdbx_description
1 polymer ?
#
loop_
_entity_poly.entity_id
_entity_poly.type
_entity_poly.pdbx_seq_one_letter_code
_entity_poly.pdbx_strand_id
1 'polypeptide(L)'
;MKKFNYVSLIFIIFFLTTPYNSFSRYKGDGKKKSQIQKTTVDPSQSLININNITCWVSSEGYHDWVIGSSWNGAFPKGVVAGAIFAEGIVWGGQVFDGTNPVVRVNGNTYGTGCSPITRLYRVRPDYATGSLTQDAADFNNISLGSVTGADIQAIRDQYAKDWNEWPANEGAPYQDVNGDGIYDPTVDIPGIPGASQSLFIKYNDDISASLYGSPPIGLEVSETYWAYAYTGALGNVIYKKVDIIYKGTPNSASNSRIDSMYIVQWADPDNGNSTDDFAGCDTALNLGYIYNSSPDDAVYAGLNLAPPAAGYDFLQGVSVYTGNASDSAIFNLQWRKGYKYINPKPMSSFVYFAAGGTWSDPDFTYTGTLQFYNLMRGKLPRPPYPSEELFPTSVADVTPFGTYLLTGDPVTGTGKLDGSVDGPGDRRTMVTNGPITLNLGDTAQVVLALVGGLGANTGSANLNSITAMKQNDDAAQKVFDILFQLPSILPPDVIVSNLNNKVSLSWGSNAANISAIENFSGLGYNFEGYEVYQLPSPSASIEDGVLLGTFDLVNGVTAIYDTVKDANGTAIPVLAADGKDGGLQKFLIVDTDPFRNAALRNGQEYYFAVVSYAYNPSPLLPFHVLRSSVVIRTAVPQSTTPGVRYNGTVLDTIIAAHTTGGGDGSVFAYIVDPARLTGHTYKVAFDTVGGSTSWYLNDETTGNIKVSNQENQSGNNDYPVVDGLVVEVTGPPIAGKSATYKSADPPNLSPVALAADPDYAGGRWFTGGSHGGEIFFGGIFLEPNFWGETSITPPEYKTVRLDFRPMASYTDLNGNGSYNIGEPYFVDDTTQIQKAFMYQTFSPAAYLGFFNIPFTAWDIDDPANPRQLNVVVRDRDQNFQWDLHNLTDPPDTLLPRDGDQQFNYTWILNTNYDPTGTMYGDGTGGSIDFWSFNGGNGIWDAMWTMWINDRGTGGMLAEQCSFTLVPNAVNTIEDSFTFSVPDVTTSQTLAQNDVKKINVFPNPYYGYQYRENSRDEHYVTFSHLPSNAVIRIFDLSGVLVRTINHLPTSGQFDTWNLQNDQGYPVASGVYVVYIDMPDLGATKILKLAVIQEQQILKVY
;
A
#
# COMPACT_ATOMS: atom_id res chain seq x y z
N MET A 1 42.39 -61.07 -9.68
CA MET A 1 43.85 -61.22 -9.46
C MET A 1 44.62 -60.31 -10.42
N LYS A 2 45.12 -59.17 -9.94
CA LYS A 2 46.53 -58.73 -10.02
C LYS A 2 46.65 -57.27 -9.52
N LYS A 3 47.04 -57.18 -8.25
CA LYS A 3 47.77 -56.13 -7.51
C LYS A 3 47.77 -54.71 -8.09
N PHE A 4 47.13 -53.79 -7.36
CA PHE A 4 47.45 -52.35 -7.39
C PHE A 4 47.86 -51.88 -5.98
N ASN A 5 48.87 -51.02 -5.96
CA ASN A 5 49.73 -50.64 -4.83
C ASN A 5 49.03 -49.74 -3.79
N TYR A 6 49.30 -50.02 -2.51
CA TYR A 6 48.82 -49.31 -1.31
C TYR A 6 49.47 -47.92 -1.06
N VAL A 7 50.03 -47.26 -2.09
CA VAL A 7 50.77 -45.98 -1.92
C VAL A 7 49.94 -44.75 -2.30
N SER A 8 48.79 -44.91 -2.97
CA SER A 8 47.90 -43.79 -3.34
C SER A 8 46.81 -43.46 -2.30
N LEU A 9 46.66 -44.28 -1.24
CA LEU A 9 45.60 -44.08 -0.23
C LEU A 9 46.05 -43.22 0.97
N ILE A 10 47.36 -42.96 1.11
CA ILE A 10 47.90 -42.11 2.20
C ILE A 10 47.94 -40.63 1.80
N PHE A 11 47.82 -40.30 0.51
CA PHE A 11 47.76 -38.91 0.03
C PHE A 11 46.35 -38.30 -0.03
N ILE A 12 45.29 -39.09 0.16
CA ILE A 12 43.89 -38.65 0.06
C ILE A 12 43.23 -38.46 1.44
N ILE A 13 43.85 -38.91 2.53
CA ILE A 13 43.29 -38.82 3.90
C ILE A 13 43.86 -37.63 4.70
N PHE A 14 44.83 -36.88 4.17
CA PHE A 14 45.37 -35.68 4.84
C PHE A 14 44.70 -34.36 4.44
N PHE A 15 43.67 -34.39 3.57
CA PHE A 15 43.02 -33.17 3.04
C PHE A 15 41.59 -32.89 3.55
N LEU A 16 41.07 -33.64 4.52
CA LEU A 16 39.67 -33.49 4.96
C LEU A 16 39.44 -33.13 6.43
N THR A 17 40.47 -32.83 7.23
CA THR A 17 40.26 -32.32 8.60
C THR A 17 41.42 -31.44 9.08
N THR A 18 41.50 -30.20 8.61
CA THR A 18 42.18 -29.11 9.35
C THR A 18 41.48 -27.80 9.06
N PRO A 19 41.09 -26.99 10.07
CA PRO A 19 40.65 -25.63 9.84
C PRO A 19 41.78 -24.84 9.18
N TYR A 20 41.46 -24.09 8.14
CA TYR A 20 42.33 -23.12 7.49
C TYR A 20 42.77 -22.05 8.51
N ASN A 21 43.87 -22.32 9.21
CA ASN A 21 44.65 -21.34 9.97
C ASN A 21 46.02 -21.22 9.29
N SER A 22 46.02 -20.76 8.05
CA SER A 22 47.25 -20.52 7.28
C SER A 22 47.19 -19.19 6.54
N PHE A 23 46.69 -18.15 7.21
CA PHE A 23 46.93 -16.73 6.86
C PHE A 23 47.26 -15.89 8.11
N SER A 24 47.80 -16.49 9.18
CA SER A 24 48.20 -15.76 10.40
C SER A 24 49.63 -15.19 10.35
N ARG A 25 50.01 -14.54 9.24
CA ARG A 25 51.26 -13.76 9.19
C ARG A 25 51.01 -12.31 8.80
N TYR A 26 50.21 -11.63 9.60
CA TYR A 26 50.57 -10.37 10.27
C TYR A 26 49.37 -9.93 11.15
N LYS A 27 49.23 -10.53 12.34
CA LYS A 27 48.49 -9.86 13.42
C LYS A 27 49.45 -8.82 13.98
N GLY A 28 49.28 -7.56 13.57
CA GLY A 28 49.74 -6.43 14.38
C GLY A 28 49.13 -6.55 15.77
N ASP A 29 49.91 -6.17 16.78
CA ASP A 29 49.60 -6.33 18.20
C ASP A 29 48.15 -5.95 18.56
N GLY A 30 47.56 -6.78 19.43
CA GLY A 30 46.13 -6.84 19.69
C GLY A 30 45.45 -5.50 19.93
N LYS A 31 44.71 -5.01 18.93
CA LYS A 31 43.56 -4.13 19.14
C LYS A 31 42.34 -5.03 19.36
N LYS A 32 41.65 -4.81 20.49
CA LYS A 32 40.46 -5.59 20.88
C LYS A 32 39.37 -5.40 19.83
N LYS A 33 38.82 -6.52 19.33
CA LYS A 33 37.53 -6.56 18.62
C LYS A 33 36.51 -5.77 19.44
N SER A 34 35.78 -4.84 18.82
CA SER A 34 34.59 -4.28 19.47
C SER A 34 33.60 -5.43 19.61
N GLN A 35 33.38 -5.89 20.84
CA GLN A 35 32.39 -6.93 21.07
C GLN A 35 31.02 -6.31 20.81
N ILE A 36 30.18 -6.95 19.99
CA ILE A 36 28.76 -6.63 19.88
C ILE A 36 28.23 -6.64 21.31
N GLN A 37 27.96 -5.45 21.86
CA GLN A 37 27.43 -5.34 23.20
C GLN A 37 25.96 -5.71 23.11
N LYS A 38 25.69 -6.98 23.41
CA LYS A 38 24.32 -7.50 23.53
C LYS A 38 23.66 -6.69 24.65
N THR A 39 22.76 -5.78 24.26
CA THR A 39 21.82 -5.05 25.11
C THR A 39 22.45 -4.16 26.20
N THR A 40 23.30 -3.19 25.85
CA THR A 40 23.56 -2.03 26.71
C THR A 40 22.79 -0.81 26.21
N VAL A 41 22.30 -0.02 27.17
CA VAL A 41 21.80 1.34 26.95
C VAL A 41 22.95 2.13 26.32
N ASP A 42 22.78 2.60 25.08
CA ASP A 42 23.78 3.28 24.25
C ASP A 42 24.84 2.35 23.61
N PRO A 43 24.46 1.61 22.56
CA PRO A 43 25.37 0.69 21.92
C PRO A 43 26.47 1.44 21.15
N SER A 44 27.70 0.90 21.16
CA SER A 44 28.83 1.45 20.41
C SER A 44 28.74 1.21 18.90
N GLN A 45 27.82 0.33 18.48
CA GLN A 45 27.51 0.01 17.08
C GLN A 45 26.01 -0.24 16.93
N SER A 46 25.46 0.12 15.77
CA SER A 46 24.07 -0.17 15.40
C SER A 46 23.98 -0.40 13.89
N LEU A 47 22.78 -0.61 13.36
CA LEU A 47 22.59 -0.93 11.95
C LEU A 47 21.40 -0.22 11.31
N ILE A 48 21.55 0.07 10.02
CA ILE A 48 20.45 0.30 9.08
C ILE A 48 20.04 -1.05 8.50
N ASN A 49 18.76 -1.42 8.62
CA ASN A 49 18.22 -2.72 8.21
C ASN A 49 16.75 -2.69 7.78
N ILE A 50 16.20 -1.49 7.53
CA ILE A 50 14.81 -1.34 7.11
C ILE A 50 14.55 -1.91 5.71
N ASN A 51 15.55 -1.93 4.83
CA ASN A 51 15.47 -2.35 3.43
C ASN A 51 16.27 -3.66 3.18
N ASN A 52 16.56 -4.01 1.91
CA ASN A 52 17.17 -5.29 1.52
C ASN A 52 18.70 -5.32 1.64
N ILE A 53 19.36 -4.18 1.84
CA ILE A 53 20.80 -4.13 2.13
C ILE A 53 20.96 -3.64 3.56
N THR A 54 21.84 -4.25 4.35
CA THR A 54 22.10 -3.78 5.72
C THR A 54 23.48 -3.14 5.81
N CYS A 55 23.68 -2.27 6.80
CA CYS A 55 24.94 -1.58 7.03
C CYS A 55 25.12 -1.37 8.54
N TRP A 56 26.26 -1.81 9.08
CA TRP A 56 26.59 -1.67 10.49
C TRP A 56 27.53 -0.48 10.71
N VAL A 57 27.12 0.44 11.58
CA VAL A 57 27.80 1.71 11.83
C VAL A 57 28.24 1.79 13.29
N SER A 58 29.50 2.13 13.55
CA SER A 58 29.99 2.43 14.91
C SER A 58 29.87 3.91 15.26
N SER A 59 29.90 4.22 16.56
CA SER A 59 29.84 5.60 17.07
C SER A 59 31.01 6.49 16.61
N GLU A 60 32.07 5.89 16.05
CA GLU A 60 33.29 6.54 15.55
C GLU A 60 33.37 6.55 14.01
N GLY A 61 32.29 6.15 13.32
CA GLY A 61 32.19 6.16 11.85
C GLY A 61 32.88 5.00 11.15
N TYR A 62 33.28 3.96 11.90
CA TYR A 62 33.90 2.75 11.37
C TYR A 62 32.87 1.64 11.13
N HIS A 63 33.02 0.93 10.01
CA HIS A 63 32.11 -0.12 9.56
C HIS A 63 32.85 -1.46 9.59
N ASP A 64 32.71 -2.18 10.70
CA ASP A 64 33.40 -3.45 10.95
C ASP A 64 32.62 -4.66 10.39
N TRP A 65 33.29 -5.80 10.19
CA TRP A 65 32.69 -7.02 9.61
C TRP A 65 31.87 -7.84 10.63
N VAL A 66 30.56 -7.56 10.71
CA VAL A 66 29.65 -8.20 11.67
C VAL A 66 29.07 -9.52 11.16
N ILE A 67 28.58 -9.54 9.93
CA ILE A 67 27.87 -10.67 9.33
C ILE A 67 28.86 -11.77 8.95
N GLY A 68 28.62 -12.99 9.43
CA GLY A 68 29.52 -14.14 9.18
C GLY A 68 30.95 -13.97 9.70
N SER A 69 31.26 -12.85 10.40
CA SER A 69 32.63 -12.36 10.60
C SER A 69 33.41 -12.11 9.31
N SER A 70 32.71 -11.75 8.22
CA SER A 70 33.27 -11.51 6.89
C SER A 70 32.64 -10.35 6.14
N TRP A 71 31.49 -9.81 6.56
CA TRP A 71 30.88 -8.67 5.87
C TRP A 71 30.37 -7.65 6.88
N ASN A 72 30.46 -6.36 6.55
CA ASN A 72 29.86 -5.31 7.34
C ASN A 72 28.36 -5.52 7.44
N GLY A 73 27.69 -5.65 6.28
CA GLY A 73 26.26 -5.83 6.17
C GLY A 73 25.88 -7.01 5.29
N ALA A 74 24.62 -7.41 5.38
CA ALA A 74 24.05 -8.49 4.59
C ALA A 74 23.41 -7.95 3.31
N PHE A 75 23.55 -8.68 2.21
CA PHE A 75 22.84 -8.40 0.96
C PHE A 75 22.56 -9.69 0.18
N PRO A 76 21.30 -10.05 -0.11
CA PRO A 76 20.09 -9.43 0.42
C PRO A 76 19.93 -9.68 1.93
N LYS A 77 19.15 -8.85 2.62
CA LYS A 77 18.87 -8.97 4.05
C LYS A 77 18.36 -10.37 4.40
N GLY A 78 18.77 -10.86 5.57
CA GLY A 78 18.35 -12.18 6.09
C GLY A 78 19.28 -13.33 5.70
N VAL A 79 20.26 -13.11 4.83
CA VAL A 79 21.31 -14.10 4.52
C VAL A 79 22.59 -13.81 5.32
N VAL A 80 23.44 -14.83 5.49
CA VAL A 80 24.77 -14.69 6.12
C VAL A 80 25.83 -14.50 5.03
N ALA A 81 25.63 -13.50 4.18
CA ALA A 81 26.52 -13.09 3.08
C ALA A 81 26.32 -11.60 2.76
N GLY A 82 27.34 -10.95 2.21
CA GLY A 82 27.31 -9.53 1.88
C GLY A 82 28.29 -9.16 0.78
N ALA A 83 28.31 -7.87 0.44
CA ALA A 83 29.15 -7.33 -0.62
C ALA A 83 30.35 -6.50 -0.12
N ILE A 84 30.27 -5.98 1.11
CA ILE A 84 31.26 -5.06 1.69
C ILE A 84 31.84 -5.70 2.95
N PHE A 85 33.17 -5.86 3.02
CA PHE A 85 33.86 -6.36 4.22
C PHE A 85 33.98 -5.25 5.27
N ALA A 86 34.56 -4.13 4.88
CA ALA A 86 34.72 -2.93 5.71
C ALA A 86 34.65 -1.65 4.88
N GLU A 87 34.22 -0.55 5.50
CA GLU A 87 34.16 0.75 4.82
C GLU A 87 34.32 1.93 5.79
N GLY A 88 34.43 3.15 5.22
CA GLY A 88 34.47 4.36 6.02
C GLY A 88 34.77 5.62 5.21
N ILE A 89 34.53 6.77 5.83
CA ILE A 89 34.98 8.05 5.29
C ILE A 89 36.44 8.28 5.64
N VAL A 90 37.23 8.64 4.63
CA VAL A 90 38.65 9.00 4.76
C VAL A 90 38.85 10.39 4.19
N TRP A 91 39.68 11.19 4.82
CA TRP A 91 40.03 12.52 4.33
C TRP A 91 41.54 12.75 4.36
N GLY A 92 42.01 13.65 3.51
CA GLY A 92 43.41 13.99 3.48
C GLY A 92 43.70 15.31 2.77
N GLY A 93 44.62 16.10 3.32
CA GLY A 93 44.96 17.42 2.78
C GLY A 93 46.27 17.96 3.32
N GLN A 94 46.72 19.08 2.76
CA GLN A 94 47.88 19.83 3.24
C GLN A 94 47.43 20.79 4.33
N VAL A 95 47.74 20.47 5.58
CA VAL A 95 47.30 21.23 6.75
C VAL A 95 48.33 22.29 7.08
N PHE A 96 47.89 23.54 7.08
CA PHE A 96 48.60 24.69 7.60
C PHE A 96 47.92 25.14 8.89
N ASP A 97 48.58 24.96 10.03
CA ASP A 97 48.07 25.31 11.36
C ASP A 97 48.87 26.42 12.05
N GLY A 98 49.68 27.16 11.28
CA GLY A 98 50.67 28.13 11.77
C GLY A 98 52.12 27.67 11.58
N THR A 99 52.31 26.42 11.14
CA THR A 99 53.61 25.85 10.74
C THR A 99 53.69 25.60 9.23
N ASN A 100 54.82 25.10 8.71
CA ASN A 100 54.92 24.72 7.30
C ASN A 100 53.83 23.68 6.95
N PRO A 101 53.14 23.78 5.79
CA PRO A 101 52.10 22.83 5.42
C PRO A 101 52.60 21.38 5.44
N VAL A 102 51.84 20.49 6.09
CA VAL A 102 52.14 19.06 6.18
C VAL A 102 50.93 18.25 5.74
N VAL A 103 51.16 17.18 4.96
CA VAL A 103 50.09 16.25 4.57
C VAL A 103 49.61 15.51 5.82
N ARG A 104 48.29 15.53 6.04
CA ARG A 104 47.62 14.74 7.07
C ARG A 104 46.49 13.97 6.42
N VAL A 105 46.40 12.68 6.73
CA VAL A 105 45.34 11.77 6.28
C VAL A 105 44.77 11.08 7.51
N ASN A 106 43.45 11.05 7.62
CA ASN A 106 42.78 10.32 8.69
C ASN A 106 41.38 9.86 8.26
N GLY A 107 40.67 9.17 9.15
CA GLY A 107 39.31 8.67 8.95
C GLY A 107 39.20 7.21 9.38
N ASN A 108 38.41 6.45 8.62
CA ASN A 108 38.10 5.06 8.91
C ASN A 108 38.46 4.16 7.71
N THR A 109 39.36 3.19 7.93
CA THR A 109 39.70 2.13 6.94
C THR A 109 39.61 0.76 7.62
N TYR A 110 40.70 -0.01 7.80
CA TYR A 110 40.72 -1.27 8.58
C TYR A 110 40.67 -1.07 10.11
N GLY A 111 40.18 0.09 10.53
CA GLY A 111 40.26 0.61 11.87
C GLY A 111 40.04 2.11 11.87
N THR A 112 39.89 2.66 13.06
CA THR A 112 39.53 4.07 13.23
C THR A 112 40.71 4.91 13.70
N GLY A 113 40.85 6.10 13.11
CA GLY A 113 41.63 7.20 13.70
C GLY A 113 40.72 8.26 14.34
N CYS A 114 39.49 7.90 14.66
CA CYS A 114 38.44 8.80 15.14
C CYS A 114 38.02 8.48 16.58
N SER A 115 37.41 9.45 17.26
CA SER A 115 36.83 9.26 18.58
C SER A 115 35.40 9.83 18.62
N PRO A 116 34.44 9.13 19.26
CA PRO A 116 33.06 9.62 19.33
C PRO A 116 32.97 10.92 20.13
N ILE A 117 32.20 11.88 19.62
CA ILE A 117 31.82 13.11 20.34
C ILE A 117 30.51 12.88 21.07
N THR A 118 29.53 12.30 20.36
CA THR A 118 28.23 11.90 20.92
C THR A 118 28.11 10.38 20.90
N ARG A 119 27.14 9.85 21.64
CA ARG A 119 26.68 8.47 21.41
C ARG A 119 26.04 8.34 20.02
N LEU A 120 25.86 7.10 19.58
CA LEU A 120 25.11 6.77 18.37
C LEU A 120 23.59 6.84 18.66
N TYR A 121 22.82 7.29 17.67
CA TYR A 121 21.35 7.33 17.74
C TYR A 121 20.74 6.63 16.52
N ARG A 122 19.69 5.83 16.74
CA ARG A 122 18.92 5.19 15.66
C ARG A 122 17.42 5.39 15.88
N VAL A 123 16.72 5.91 14.88
CA VAL A 123 15.28 6.23 14.94
C VAL A 123 14.51 5.67 13.76
N ARG A 124 13.22 5.47 13.97
CA ARG A 124 12.27 4.89 13.01
C ARG A 124 10.85 5.37 13.36
N PRO A 125 10.07 5.98 12.46
CA PRO A 125 8.75 6.54 12.79
C PRO A 125 7.72 5.54 13.33
N ASP A 126 7.72 4.30 12.86
CA ASP A 126 6.76 3.26 13.25
C ASP A 126 7.24 2.41 14.44
N TYR A 127 8.34 2.75 15.12
CA TYR A 127 8.92 1.90 16.18
C TYR A 127 7.92 1.53 17.29
N ALA A 128 6.94 2.40 17.56
CA ALA A 128 5.96 2.22 18.63
C ALA A 128 4.84 1.22 18.28
N THR A 129 4.56 0.98 17.00
CA THR A 129 3.42 0.16 16.54
C THR A 129 3.81 -0.94 15.56
N GLY A 130 4.92 -0.78 14.83
CA GLY A 130 5.46 -1.73 13.89
C GLY A 130 6.08 -2.97 14.54
N SER A 131 6.23 -4.02 13.73
CA SER A 131 6.96 -5.24 14.11
C SER A 131 8.46 -4.94 14.15
N LEU A 132 9.11 -5.27 15.26
CA LEU A 132 10.56 -5.11 15.46
C LEU A 132 11.27 -6.46 15.60
N THR A 133 10.62 -7.55 15.21
CA THR A 133 11.19 -8.91 15.30
C THR A 133 12.42 -9.06 14.43
N GLN A 134 12.39 -8.55 13.20
CA GLN A 134 13.57 -8.57 12.31
C GLN A 134 14.68 -7.67 12.84
N ASP A 135 14.36 -6.46 13.31
CA ASP A 135 15.32 -5.58 13.97
C ASP A 135 16.03 -6.26 15.14
N ALA A 136 15.28 -7.01 15.95
CA ALA A 136 15.83 -7.79 17.05
C ALA A 136 16.69 -8.96 16.58
N ALA A 137 16.28 -9.67 15.51
CA ALA A 137 17.08 -10.74 14.92
C ALA A 137 18.42 -10.22 14.40
N ASP A 138 18.37 -9.19 13.56
CA ASP A 138 19.55 -8.61 12.90
C ASP A 138 20.48 -7.98 13.93
N PHE A 139 19.96 -7.15 14.84
CA PHE A 139 20.76 -6.47 15.85
C PHE A 139 21.46 -7.45 16.81
N ASN A 140 20.78 -8.54 17.20
CA ASN A 140 21.38 -9.54 18.07
C ASN A 140 22.20 -10.60 17.31
N ASN A 141 22.17 -10.56 15.98
CA ASN A 141 22.76 -11.55 15.08
C ASN A 141 22.35 -12.99 15.45
N ILE A 142 21.04 -13.19 15.56
CA ILE A 142 20.39 -14.48 15.87
C ILE A 142 19.38 -14.83 14.79
N SER A 143 19.03 -16.11 14.68
CA SER A 143 17.98 -16.52 13.75
C SER A 143 16.62 -15.93 14.17
N LEU A 144 15.77 -15.63 13.19
CA LEU A 144 14.45 -15.07 13.42
C LEU A 144 13.61 -15.89 14.42
N GLY A 145 13.66 -17.23 14.32
CA GLY A 145 12.95 -18.13 15.23
C GLY A 145 13.50 -18.15 16.66
N SER A 146 14.68 -17.57 16.89
CA SER A 146 15.29 -17.45 18.22
C SER A 146 14.97 -16.12 18.91
N VAL A 147 14.25 -15.21 18.24
CA VAL A 147 13.90 -13.90 18.80
C VAL A 147 12.84 -14.06 19.89
N THR A 148 13.12 -13.49 21.06
CA THR A 148 12.19 -13.48 22.20
C THR A 148 11.44 -12.14 22.28
N GLY A 149 10.31 -12.12 23.00
CA GLY A 149 9.61 -10.86 23.30
C GLY A 149 10.47 -9.85 24.07
N ALA A 150 11.45 -10.32 24.86
CA ALA A 150 12.40 -9.44 25.55
C ALA A 150 13.37 -8.77 24.57
N ASP A 151 13.83 -9.48 23.53
CA ASP A 151 14.70 -8.90 22.50
C ASP A 151 13.97 -7.79 21.73
N ILE A 152 12.71 -8.03 21.36
CA ILE A 152 11.84 -7.05 20.68
C ILE A 152 11.64 -5.81 21.58
N GLN A 153 11.35 -6.03 22.86
CA GLN A 153 11.13 -4.93 23.80
C GLN A 153 12.41 -4.11 24.00
N ALA A 154 13.58 -4.75 24.10
CA ALA A 154 14.86 -4.04 24.25
C ALA A 154 15.15 -3.13 23.05
N ILE A 155 14.85 -3.59 21.82
CA ILE A 155 14.98 -2.77 20.62
C ILE A 155 13.98 -1.61 20.65
N ARG A 156 12.73 -1.86 21.05
CA ARG A 156 11.69 -0.82 21.18
C ARG A 156 12.07 0.25 22.19
N ASP A 157 12.61 -0.15 23.33
CA ASP A 157 13.07 0.75 24.39
C ASP A 157 14.27 1.60 23.91
N GLN A 158 15.19 1.00 23.15
CA GLN A 158 16.31 1.74 22.56
C GLN A 158 15.84 2.76 21.53
N TYR A 159 14.90 2.41 20.64
CA TYR A 159 14.29 3.37 19.72
C TYR A 159 13.56 4.51 20.46
N ALA A 160 12.80 4.19 21.52
CA ALA A 160 12.11 5.18 22.34
C ALA A 160 13.10 6.16 22.98
N LYS A 161 14.23 5.66 23.48
CA LYS A 161 15.29 6.49 24.04
C LYS A 161 15.91 7.40 22.98
N ASP A 162 16.29 6.83 21.84
CA ASP A 162 16.92 7.58 20.74
C ASP A 162 15.99 8.64 20.14
N TRP A 163 14.68 8.35 20.12
CA TRP A 163 13.65 9.31 19.76
C TRP A 163 13.61 10.49 20.74
N ASN A 164 13.52 10.21 22.04
CA ASN A 164 13.38 11.26 23.05
C ASN A 164 14.66 12.11 23.23
N GLU A 165 15.83 11.51 23.00
CA GLU A 165 17.13 12.16 23.20
C GLU A 165 17.80 12.58 21.88
N TRP A 166 17.06 12.59 20.77
CA TRP A 166 17.61 12.87 19.44
C TRP A 166 18.41 14.18 19.41
N PRO A 167 19.68 14.19 18.93
CA PRO A 167 20.60 15.30 19.15
C PRO A 167 20.45 16.40 18.09
N ALA A 168 19.23 16.92 17.92
CA ALA A 168 18.91 17.97 16.94
C ALA A 168 19.72 19.25 17.18
N ASN A 169 19.96 19.60 18.44
CA ASN A 169 20.81 20.72 18.86
C ASN A 169 22.29 20.56 18.46
N GLU A 170 22.72 19.33 18.12
CA GLU A 170 24.07 19.02 17.64
C GLU A 170 24.16 18.85 16.12
N GLY A 171 23.04 19.09 15.41
CA GLY A 171 22.95 19.07 13.96
C GLY A 171 22.26 17.84 13.36
N ALA A 172 21.69 16.95 14.17
CA ALA A 172 20.91 15.83 13.64
C ALA A 172 19.59 16.33 13.01
N PRO A 173 19.22 15.83 11.81
CA PRO A 173 18.02 16.29 11.11
C PRO A 173 16.76 15.79 11.79
N TYR A 174 15.67 16.54 11.63
CA TYR A 174 14.33 16.17 12.04
C TYR A 174 13.31 16.90 11.17
N GLN A 175 12.09 16.36 11.10
CA GLN A 175 10.94 17.05 10.53
C GLN A 175 10.29 17.90 11.63
N ASP A 176 10.39 19.21 11.48
CA ASP A 176 9.71 20.21 12.31
C ASP A 176 8.24 20.29 11.89
N VAL A 177 7.36 19.67 12.68
CA VAL A 177 5.93 19.54 12.37
C VAL A 177 5.16 20.80 12.75
N ASN A 178 5.58 21.51 13.79
CA ASN A 178 4.90 22.71 14.29
C ASN A 178 5.48 24.04 13.74
N GLY A 179 6.67 24.00 13.14
CA GLY A 179 7.35 25.13 12.52
C GLY A 179 8.08 26.06 13.50
N ASP A 180 8.41 25.61 14.72
CA ASP A 180 9.05 26.44 15.75
C ASP A 180 10.59 26.40 15.74
N GLY A 181 11.18 25.49 14.95
CA GLY A 181 12.63 25.32 14.81
C GLY A 181 13.33 24.69 16.02
N ILE A 182 12.60 24.04 16.93
CA ILE A 182 13.11 23.36 18.12
C ILE A 182 12.57 21.94 18.14
N TYR A 183 13.44 20.93 18.25
CA TYR A 183 13.00 19.54 18.34
C TYR A 183 12.20 19.27 19.62
N ASP A 184 10.92 18.92 19.45
CA ASP A 184 10.04 18.38 20.49
C ASP A 184 9.65 16.93 20.15
N PRO A 185 10.11 15.92 20.91
CA PRO A 185 9.84 14.51 20.60
C PRO A 185 8.35 14.10 20.70
N THR A 186 7.48 14.97 21.23
CA THR A 186 6.03 14.75 21.28
C THR A 186 5.28 15.25 20.04
N VAL A 187 5.93 16.08 19.21
CA VAL A 187 5.33 16.74 18.05
C VAL A 187 6.11 16.43 16.77
N ASP A 188 7.45 16.47 16.85
CA ASP A 188 8.36 16.33 15.72
C ASP A 188 8.79 14.89 15.46
N ILE A 189 9.30 14.65 14.26
CA ILE A 189 9.78 13.34 13.83
C ILE A 189 11.31 13.40 13.64
N PRO A 190 12.11 12.71 14.48
CA PRO A 190 13.57 12.68 14.35
C PRO A 190 14.02 11.89 13.12
N GLY A 191 15.18 12.24 12.58
CA GLY A 191 15.74 11.63 11.37
C GLY A 191 15.53 12.47 10.12
N ILE A 192 15.90 11.90 8.96
CA ILE A 192 15.66 12.56 7.68
C ILE A 192 14.15 12.59 7.42
N PRO A 193 13.55 13.76 7.11
CA PRO A 193 12.13 13.86 6.80
C PRO A 193 11.71 12.85 5.71
N GLY A 194 10.67 12.06 6.00
CA GLY A 194 10.15 11.01 5.12
C GLY A 194 10.93 9.69 5.11
N ALA A 195 12.10 9.60 5.77
CA ALA A 195 12.84 8.35 5.86
C ALA A 195 12.17 7.33 6.79
N SER A 196 12.26 6.04 6.45
CA SER A 196 11.69 4.95 7.25
C SER A 196 12.60 4.55 8.41
N GLN A 197 13.91 4.77 8.29
CA GLN A 197 14.88 4.59 9.36
C GLN A 197 16.01 5.59 9.18
N SER A 198 16.52 6.15 10.28
CA SER A 198 17.67 7.05 10.28
C SER A 198 18.63 6.70 11.41
N LEU A 199 19.92 6.93 11.18
CA LEU A 199 20.99 6.77 12.17
C LEU A 199 21.91 7.99 12.13
N PHE A 200 22.25 8.53 13.30
CA PHE A 200 23.12 9.69 13.45
C PHE A 200 24.32 9.37 14.33
N ILE A 201 25.50 9.78 13.86
CA ILE A 201 26.76 9.72 14.62
C ILE A 201 27.52 11.04 14.49
N LYS A 202 28.32 11.33 15.50
CA LYS A 202 29.18 12.51 15.52
C LYS A 202 30.50 12.19 16.22
N TYR A 203 31.61 12.47 15.56
CA TYR A 203 32.95 12.07 15.99
C TYR A 203 34.01 13.08 15.56
N ASN A 204 35.22 12.97 16.10
CA ASN A 204 36.38 13.80 15.75
C ASN A 204 37.58 12.95 15.35
N ASP A 205 38.68 13.62 15.02
CA ASP A 205 39.89 13.00 14.52
C ASP A 205 41.04 12.93 15.55
N ASP A 206 40.72 12.98 16.86
CA ASP A 206 41.69 13.15 17.96
C ASP A 206 42.74 12.03 18.06
N ILE A 207 42.40 10.80 17.65
CA ILE A 207 43.30 9.63 17.72
C ILE A 207 43.93 9.28 16.36
N SER A 208 43.99 10.24 15.43
CA SER A 208 44.56 10.12 14.07
C SER A 208 45.88 9.35 13.99
N ALA A 209 46.76 9.58 14.96
CA ALA A 209 48.08 8.96 15.01
C ALA A 209 48.04 7.42 15.13
N SER A 210 46.91 6.87 15.59
CA SER A 210 46.74 5.43 15.81
C SER A 210 46.44 4.61 14.55
N LEU A 211 46.18 5.27 13.41
CA LEU A 211 45.85 4.64 12.13
C LEU A 211 47.07 4.61 11.18
N TYR A 212 47.38 5.73 10.51
CA TYR A 212 48.53 5.86 9.58
C TYR A 212 49.62 6.78 10.12
N GLY A 213 49.77 6.90 11.44
CA GLY A 213 50.78 7.77 12.07
C GLY A 213 50.63 9.27 11.75
N SER A 214 49.48 9.69 11.21
CA SER A 214 49.19 11.08 10.88
C SER A 214 48.83 11.88 12.15
N PRO A 215 49.29 13.13 12.31
CA PRO A 215 48.75 14.02 13.33
C PRO A 215 47.26 14.31 13.11
N PRO A 216 46.49 14.65 14.16
CA PRO A 216 45.13 15.15 14.01
C PRO A 216 45.12 16.51 13.28
N ILE A 217 44.04 16.76 12.56
CA ILE A 217 43.73 17.99 11.85
C ILE A 217 42.88 18.92 12.73
N GLY A 218 41.99 18.35 13.55
CA GLY A 218 40.96 19.08 14.29
C GLY A 218 39.67 19.19 13.49
N LEU A 219 39.19 18.05 12.97
CA LEU A 219 37.91 17.93 12.26
C LEU A 219 36.83 17.39 13.20
N GLU A 220 35.66 17.99 13.12
CA GLU A 220 34.41 17.45 13.66
C GLU A 220 33.60 16.91 12.49
N VAL A 221 33.18 15.65 12.57
CA VAL A 221 32.45 14.95 11.51
C VAL A 221 31.12 14.47 12.05
N SER A 222 30.05 14.78 11.33
CA SER A 222 28.72 14.21 11.57
C SER A 222 28.31 13.39 10.37
N GLU A 223 27.76 12.21 10.60
CA GLU A 223 27.19 11.38 9.54
C GLU A 223 25.75 11.03 9.87
N THR A 224 24.88 11.20 8.88
CA THR A 224 23.50 10.74 8.93
C THR A 224 23.29 9.68 7.85
N TYR A 225 22.83 8.51 8.27
CA TYR A 225 22.45 7.40 7.41
C TYR A 225 20.93 7.27 7.37
N TRP A 226 20.36 6.96 6.23
CA TRP A 226 18.92 6.67 6.14
C TRP A 226 18.58 5.74 4.99
N ALA A 227 17.43 5.10 5.10
CA ALA A 227 16.86 4.23 4.09
C ALA A 227 15.33 4.24 4.16
N TYR A 228 14.71 3.75 3.10
CA TYR A 228 13.27 3.72 2.93
C TYR A 228 12.74 2.29 2.88
N ALA A 229 11.58 2.05 3.50
CA ALA A 229 10.84 0.78 3.45
C ALA A 229 10.01 0.67 2.15
N TYR A 230 10.67 0.82 1.00
CA TYR A 230 10.05 0.72 -0.32
C TYR A 230 10.44 -0.59 -0.99
N THR A 231 9.54 -1.11 -1.84
CA THR A 231 9.84 -2.25 -2.70
C THR A 231 10.63 -1.82 -3.94
N GLY A 232 11.20 -2.78 -4.67
CA GLY A 232 11.96 -2.50 -5.89
C GLY A 232 13.29 -1.79 -5.65
N ALA A 233 13.59 -0.75 -6.45
CA ALA A 233 14.92 -0.14 -6.51
C ALA A 233 15.40 0.47 -5.18
N LEU A 234 14.54 1.26 -4.53
CA LEU A 234 14.87 1.94 -3.26
C LEU A 234 15.07 0.97 -2.09
N GLY A 235 14.57 -0.26 -2.22
CA GLY A 235 14.86 -1.36 -1.30
C GLY A 235 16.34 -1.74 -1.25
N ASN A 236 17.16 -1.33 -2.21
CA ASN A 236 18.56 -1.74 -2.32
C ASN A 236 19.55 -0.56 -2.16
N VAL A 237 19.11 0.54 -1.55
CA VAL A 237 19.90 1.78 -1.42
C VAL A 237 19.94 2.27 0.04
N ILE A 238 21.14 2.56 0.55
CA ILE A 238 21.33 3.29 1.81
C ILE A 238 21.99 4.63 1.49
N TYR A 239 21.38 5.72 1.95
CA TYR A 239 21.94 7.05 1.76
C TYR A 239 22.76 7.46 2.96
N LYS A 240 23.75 8.32 2.71
CA LYS A 240 24.62 8.90 3.71
C LYS A 240 24.88 10.36 3.41
N LYS A 241 24.75 11.21 4.43
CA LYS A 241 25.17 12.62 4.41
C LYS A 241 26.33 12.77 5.39
N VAL A 242 27.40 13.41 4.95
CA VAL A 242 28.60 13.68 5.75
C VAL A 242 28.82 15.18 5.83
N ASP A 243 28.87 15.71 7.05
CA ASP A 243 29.28 17.08 7.33
C ASP A 243 30.65 17.06 8.02
N ILE A 244 31.63 17.78 7.47
CA ILE A 244 32.97 17.91 8.02
C ILE A 244 33.23 19.39 8.33
N ILE A 245 33.41 19.71 9.61
CA ILE A 245 33.67 21.07 10.09
C ILE A 245 35.14 21.17 10.51
N TYR A 246 35.86 22.15 9.95
CA TYR A 246 37.23 22.39 10.36
C TYR A 246 37.30 23.24 11.63
N LYS A 247 37.42 22.60 12.80
CA LYS A 247 37.51 23.25 14.11
C LYS A 247 38.92 23.66 14.50
N GLY A 248 39.93 23.06 13.86
CA GLY A 248 41.32 23.20 14.25
C GLY A 248 41.65 22.46 15.54
N THR A 249 42.93 22.46 15.88
CA THR A 249 43.44 21.92 17.16
C THR A 249 43.66 23.08 18.15
N PRO A 250 43.92 22.81 19.44
CA PRO A 250 44.31 23.85 20.40
C PRO A 250 45.53 24.69 19.97
N ASN A 251 46.34 24.20 19.02
CA ASN A 251 47.53 24.89 18.50
C ASN A 251 47.29 25.62 17.17
N SER A 252 46.08 25.56 16.61
CA SER A 252 45.77 26.17 15.32
C SER A 252 45.84 27.70 15.38
N ALA A 253 46.57 28.31 14.46
CA ALA A 253 46.57 29.75 14.22
C ALA A 253 45.23 30.23 13.63
N SER A 254 44.94 31.53 13.72
CA SER A 254 43.69 32.12 13.17
C SER A 254 43.57 32.04 11.65
N ASN A 255 44.69 31.89 10.94
CA ASN A 255 44.75 31.70 9.49
C ASN A 255 44.99 30.22 9.09
N SER A 256 44.66 29.29 9.98
CA SER A 256 44.77 27.86 9.69
C SER A 256 43.86 27.48 8.53
N ARG A 257 44.36 26.62 7.64
CA ARG A 257 43.63 26.12 6.48
C ARG A 257 44.11 24.73 6.09
N ILE A 258 43.24 23.99 5.42
CA ILE A 258 43.54 22.72 4.78
C ILE A 258 43.43 22.99 3.28
N ASP A 259 44.54 22.81 2.56
CA ASP A 259 44.56 22.96 1.11
C ASP A 259 44.63 21.60 0.41
N SER A 260 44.07 21.53 -0.79
CA SER A 260 44.01 20.29 -1.58
C SER A 260 43.50 19.10 -0.76
N MET A 261 42.39 19.33 -0.05
CA MET A 261 41.71 18.32 0.76
C MET A 261 40.81 17.44 -0.10
N TYR A 262 40.80 16.15 0.17
CA TYR A 262 39.94 15.16 -0.46
C TYR A 262 39.07 14.49 0.59
N ILE A 263 37.85 14.14 0.20
CA ILE A 263 36.91 13.33 0.98
C ILE A 263 36.67 12.06 0.17
N VAL A 264 36.86 10.91 0.80
CA VAL A 264 36.86 9.62 0.14
C VAL A 264 35.87 8.70 0.86
N GLN A 265 34.98 8.10 0.08
CA GLN A 265 34.36 6.85 0.47
C GLN A 265 35.35 5.73 0.16
N TRP A 266 35.97 5.19 1.20
CA TRP A 266 36.83 4.03 1.10
C TRP A 266 36.02 2.78 1.41
N ALA A 267 36.25 1.73 0.64
CA ALA A 267 35.73 0.41 0.93
C ALA A 267 36.78 -0.65 0.66
N ASP A 268 36.75 -1.68 1.48
CA ASP A 268 37.29 -3.01 1.25
C ASP A 268 36.13 -3.94 0.95
N PRO A 269 35.81 -4.17 -0.32
CA PRO A 269 34.75 -5.08 -0.68
C PRO A 269 35.28 -6.50 -0.79
N ASP A 270 34.58 -7.42 -0.12
CA ASP A 270 34.70 -8.86 -0.31
C ASP A 270 33.36 -9.31 -0.89
N ASN A 271 33.19 -9.22 -2.22
CA ASN A 271 31.87 -9.34 -2.83
C ASN A 271 31.40 -10.80 -2.90
N GLY A 272 30.81 -11.28 -1.79
CA GLY A 272 30.83 -12.70 -1.49
C GLY A 272 32.24 -13.10 -1.11
N ASN A 273 32.96 -13.77 -2.02
CA ASN A 273 34.34 -14.17 -1.80
C ASN A 273 35.32 -13.16 -2.41
N SER A 274 36.28 -12.70 -1.61
CA SER A 274 37.27 -11.73 -2.06
C SER A 274 38.20 -12.22 -3.17
N THR A 275 38.29 -13.54 -3.41
CA THR A 275 39.24 -14.10 -4.38
C THR A 275 38.85 -13.88 -5.85
N ASP A 276 37.63 -13.48 -6.13
CA ASP A 276 37.10 -13.35 -7.48
C ASP A 276 36.56 -11.95 -7.81
N ASP A 277 36.96 -10.94 -7.03
CA ASP A 277 36.48 -9.56 -7.17
C ASP A 277 37.18 -8.78 -8.29
N PHE A 278 36.38 -7.92 -8.93
CA PHE A 278 36.78 -6.85 -9.84
C PHE A 278 36.14 -5.52 -9.43
N ALA A 279 36.81 -4.43 -9.80
CA ALA A 279 36.34 -3.06 -9.59
C ALA A 279 35.96 -2.38 -10.92
N GLY A 280 35.23 -1.27 -10.83
CA GLY A 280 34.86 -0.44 -11.98
C GLY A 280 34.33 0.92 -11.55
N CYS A 281 34.27 1.87 -12.49
CA CYS A 281 33.51 3.11 -12.26
C CYS A 281 32.72 3.53 -13.49
N ASP A 282 31.61 4.22 -13.23
CA ASP A 282 30.79 4.89 -14.23
C ASP A 282 30.81 6.40 -13.97
N THR A 283 31.59 7.10 -14.78
CA THR A 283 31.79 8.56 -14.61
C THR A 283 30.56 9.38 -15.00
N ALA A 284 29.59 8.81 -15.71
CA ALA A 284 28.34 9.51 -16.03
C ALA A 284 27.38 9.48 -14.83
N LEU A 285 27.40 8.38 -14.08
CA LEU A 285 26.61 8.18 -12.87
C LEU A 285 27.27 8.74 -11.60
N ASN A 286 28.59 8.97 -11.61
CA ASN A 286 29.40 9.27 -10.40
C ASN A 286 29.55 8.08 -9.44
N LEU A 287 29.41 6.87 -9.99
CA LEU A 287 29.40 5.60 -9.27
C LEU A 287 30.75 4.88 -9.39
N GLY A 288 31.33 4.50 -8.26
CA GLY A 288 32.40 3.49 -8.18
C GLY A 288 31.86 2.19 -7.61
N TYR A 289 32.19 1.04 -8.19
CA TYR A 289 31.54 -0.23 -7.86
C TYR A 289 32.47 -1.44 -7.93
N ILE A 290 32.01 -2.54 -7.35
CA ILE A 290 32.60 -3.87 -7.43
C ILE A 290 31.63 -4.90 -8.01
N TYR A 291 32.17 -6.00 -8.51
CA TYR A 291 31.43 -7.13 -9.06
C TYR A 291 32.34 -8.36 -9.16
N ASN A 292 31.77 -9.57 -9.21
CA ASN A 292 32.56 -10.78 -9.40
C ASN A 292 33.03 -10.91 -10.85
N SER A 293 34.26 -11.39 -11.03
CA SER A 293 34.88 -11.69 -12.32
C SER A 293 34.21 -12.83 -13.10
N SER A 294 33.38 -13.62 -12.42
CA SER A 294 32.70 -14.79 -12.96
C SER A 294 31.22 -14.81 -12.53
N PRO A 295 30.34 -15.54 -13.25
CA PRO A 295 28.94 -15.67 -12.86
C PRO A 295 28.73 -16.54 -11.61
N ASP A 296 29.76 -17.28 -11.17
CA ASP A 296 29.71 -18.16 -10.01
C ASP A 296 30.58 -17.57 -8.88
N ASP A 297 29.94 -17.15 -7.78
CA ASP A 297 30.58 -16.88 -6.50
C ASP A 297 30.27 -18.02 -5.52
N ALA A 298 31.26 -18.50 -4.77
CA ALA A 298 31.11 -19.69 -3.94
C ALA A 298 30.12 -19.50 -2.76
N VAL A 299 29.99 -18.27 -2.25
CA VAL A 299 29.10 -17.95 -1.13
C VAL A 299 27.66 -17.83 -1.65
N TYR A 300 27.45 -17.04 -2.70
CA TYR A 300 26.12 -16.79 -3.28
C TYR A 300 25.56 -18.01 -4.04
N ALA A 301 26.40 -18.80 -4.70
CA ALA A 301 25.98 -20.06 -5.33
C ALA A 301 25.45 -21.06 -4.28
N GLY A 302 26.01 -21.08 -3.07
CA GLY A 302 25.51 -21.87 -1.95
C GLY A 302 24.10 -21.47 -1.48
N LEU A 303 23.68 -20.25 -1.80
CA LEU A 303 22.35 -19.69 -1.52
C LEU A 303 21.41 -19.76 -2.73
N ASN A 304 21.87 -20.30 -3.86
CA ASN A 304 21.15 -20.28 -5.14
C ASN A 304 20.81 -18.86 -5.63
N LEU A 305 21.67 -17.89 -5.31
CA LEU A 305 21.56 -16.49 -5.73
C LEU A 305 22.66 -16.13 -6.73
N ALA A 306 22.42 -15.09 -7.52
CA ALA A 306 23.47 -14.49 -8.35
C ALA A 306 24.54 -13.83 -7.45
N PRO A 307 25.82 -13.79 -7.87
CA PRO A 307 26.78 -12.87 -7.26
C PRO A 307 26.27 -11.42 -7.39
N PRO A 308 26.27 -10.63 -6.32
CA PRO A 308 25.76 -9.27 -6.36
C PRO A 308 26.75 -8.32 -7.03
N ALA A 309 26.33 -7.07 -7.23
CA ALA A 309 27.21 -5.94 -7.45
C ALA A 309 26.85 -4.87 -6.40
N ALA A 310 27.83 -4.08 -5.97
CA ALA A 310 27.63 -3.02 -5.00
C ALA A 310 28.58 -1.86 -5.29
N GLY A 311 28.15 -0.63 -4.98
CA GLY A 311 28.95 0.55 -5.24
C GLY A 311 28.49 1.78 -4.47
N TYR A 312 29.27 2.84 -4.59
CA TYR A 312 29.01 4.12 -3.97
C TYR A 312 28.90 5.21 -5.02
N ASP A 313 27.76 5.90 -5.03
CA ASP A 313 27.52 7.09 -5.81
C ASP A 313 27.66 8.34 -4.93
N PHE A 314 28.40 9.33 -5.42
CA PHE A 314 28.36 10.68 -4.86
C PHE A 314 27.23 11.47 -5.54
N LEU A 315 26.07 11.52 -4.88
CA LEU A 315 24.92 12.32 -5.29
C LEU A 315 25.21 13.82 -5.21
N GLN A 316 26.02 14.24 -4.22
CA GLN A 316 26.36 15.65 -3.97
C GLN A 316 27.84 15.83 -3.65
N GLY A 317 28.52 16.72 -4.39
CA GLY A 317 29.84 17.22 -4.04
C GLY A 317 29.80 18.46 -3.15
N VAL A 318 30.97 18.88 -2.62
CA VAL A 318 31.06 20.06 -1.76
C VAL A 318 30.66 21.34 -2.50
N SER A 319 29.77 22.12 -1.88
CA SER A 319 29.37 23.45 -2.33
C SER A 319 29.85 24.53 -1.36
N VAL A 320 30.10 25.74 -1.88
CA VAL A 320 30.53 26.90 -1.08
C VAL A 320 29.63 28.09 -1.34
N TYR A 321 29.47 28.94 -0.34
CA TYR A 321 28.80 30.22 -0.52
C TYR A 321 29.72 31.21 -1.24
N THR A 322 29.32 31.64 -2.43
CA THR A 322 30.02 32.65 -3.25
C THR A 322 29.40 34.04 -3.10
N GLY A 323 28.16 34.13 -2.58
CA GLY A 323 27.38 35.37 -2.52
C GLY A 323 26.82 35.85 -3.87
N ASN A 324 27.12 35.14 -4.96
CA ASN A 324 26.59 35.45 -6.28
C ASN A 324 25.20 34.85 -6.46
N ALA A 325 24.16 35.67 -6.55
CA ALA A 325 22.77 35.23 -6.68
C ALA A 325 22.48 34.35 -7.92
N SER A 326 23.36 34.35 -8.93
CA SER A 326 23.25 33.49 -10.11
C SER A 326 23.71 32.05 -9.83
N ASP A 327 24.54 31.84 -8.81
CA ASP A 327 25.00 30.52 -8.42
C ASP A 327 23.89 29.79 -7.64
N SER A 328 23.74 28.50 -7.87
CA SER A 328 22.82 27.63 -7.13
C SER A 328 23.45 26.25 -6.96
N ALA A 329 23.40 25.75 -5.74
CA ALA A 329 23.84 24.40 -5.40
C ALA A 329 23.06 23.90 -4.18
N ILE A 330 23.07 22.60 -3.95
CA ILE A 330 22.49 22.01 -2.75
C ILE A 330 23.44 22.20 -1.57
N PHE A 331 22.88 22.63 -0.45
CA PHE A 331 23.54 22.68 0.86
C PHE A 331 22.50 22.49 1.96
N ASN A 332 22.77 21.55 2.87
CA ASN A 332 21.82 21.04 3.87
C ASN A 332 20.52 20.49 3.24
N LEU A 333 20.67 19.68 2.18
CA LEU A 333 19.54 19.05 1.47
C LEU A 333 18.49 20.07 0.97
N GLN A 334 18.94 21.29 0.66
CA GLN A 334 18.11 22.36 0.14
C GLN A 334 18.81 23.05 -1.01
N TRP A 335 18.06 23.41 -2.05
CA TRP A 335 18.55 24.31 -3.09
C TRP A 335 18.78 25.71 -2.52
N ARG A 336 20.02 26.19 -2.55
CA ARG A 336 20.39 27.52 -2.04
C ARG A 336 20.95 28.40 -3.14
N LYS A 337 20.43 29.63 -3.24
CA LYS A 337 21.01 30.69 -4.07
C LYS A 337 22.30 31.21 -3.42
N GLY A 338 23.26 31.62 -4.25
CA GLY A 338 24.56 32.09 -3.76
C GLY A 338 25.55 30.97 -3.44
N TYR A 339 25.18 29.71 -3.66
CA TYR A 339 26.07 28.56 -3.47
C TYR A 339 26.52 27.99 -4.81
N LYS A 340 27.77 27.52 -4.88
CA LYS A 340 28.34 26.90 -6.07
C LYS A 340 29.10 25.62 -5.70
N TYR A 341 28.90 24.55 -6.47
CA TYR A 341 29.74 23.36 -6.36
C TYR A 341 31.19 23.68 -6.70
N ILE A 342 32.13 23.25 -5.86
CA ILE A 342 33.57 23.47 -6.10
C ILE A 342 34.02 22.69 -7.33
N ASN A 343 33.62 21.42 -7.38
CA ASN A 343 33.93 20.52 -8.48
C ASN A 343 32.70 20.38 -9.40
N PRO A 344 32.91 20.29 -10.73
CA PRO A 344 31.81 20.15 -11.68
C PRO A 344 31.13 18.78 -11.61
N LYS A 345 31.82 17.77 -11.07
CA LYS A 345 31.28 16.45 -10.77
C LYS A 345 31.42 16.14 -9.28
N PRO A 346 30.42 15.52 -8.65
CA PRO A 346 30.55 15.00 -7.30
C PRO A 346 31.67 13.95 -7.14
N MET A 347 31.77 12.98 -8.06
CA MET A 347 32.93 12.07 -8.11
C MET A 347 34.04 12.72 -8.94
N SER A 348 35.09 13.18 -8.27
CA SER A 348 36.26 13.78 -8.91
C SER A 348 37.35 12.76 -9.24
N SER A 349 37.42 11.64 -8.52
CA SER A 349 38.31 10.54 -8.90
C SER A 349 37.80 9.19 -8.43
N PHE A 350 38.22 8.13 -9.13
CA PHE A 350 38.05 6.75 -8.71
C PHE A 350 39.39 6.03 -8.86
N VAL A 351 39.86 5.41 -7.78
CA VAL A 351 41.04 4.55 -7.80
C VAL A 351 40.74 3.23 -7.12
N TYR A 352 41.38 2.16 -7.59
CA TYR A 352 41.42 0.88 -6.89
C TYR A 352 42.85 0.50 -6.55
N PHE A 353 43.03 -0.31 -5.51
CA PHE A 353 44.27 -1.02 -5.20
C PHE A 353 43.95 -2.40 -4.66
N ALA A 354 44.92 -3.31 -4.63
CA ALA A 354 44.66 -4.72 -4.32
C ALA A 354 45.72 -5.29 -3.36
N ALA A 355 45.28 -6.18 -2.47
CA ALA A 355 46.20 -6.88 -1.57
C ALA A 355 47.14 -7.77 -2.38
N GLY A 356 48.44 -7.47 -2.32
CA GLY A 356 49.46 -8.17 -3.10
C GLY A 356 49.40 -7.92 -4.62
N GLY A 357 48.58 -6.96 -5.07
CA GLY A 357 48.50 -6.55 -6.47
C GLY A 357 49.62 -5.60 -6.90
N THR A 358 49.55 -5.12 -8.15
CA THR A 358 50.57 -4.28 -8.79
C THR A 358 50.81 -2.98 -8.02
N TRP A 359 49.76 -2.38 -7.47
CA TRP A 359 49.85 -1.24 -6.54
C TRP A 359 49.18 -1.63 -5.21
N SER A 360 49.99 -2.07 -4.25
CA SER A 360 49.53 -2.62 -2.97
C SER A 360 49.13 -1.56 -1.94
N ASP A 361 48.44 -2.01 -0.88
CA ASP A 361 48.00 -1.21 0.26
C ASP A 361 49.06 -0.25 0.82
N PRO A 362 48.65 0.96 1.26
CA PRO A 362 49.53 1.86 1.98
C PRO A 362 50.03 1.31 3.33
N ASP A 363 51.22 1.73 3.75
CA ASP A 363 51.86 1.26 4.99
C ASP A 363 51.17 1.85 6.23
N PHE A 364 51.03 1.11 7.34
CA PHE A 364 50.44 1.62 8.61
C PHE A 364 51.36 2.56 9.41
N THR A 365 52.05 3.47 8.74
CA THR A 365 52.94 4.49 9.31
C THR A 365 52.72 5.82 8.61
N TYR A 366 53.39 6.89 9.05
CA TYR A 366 53.29 8.18 8.38
C TYR A 366 53.70 8.13 6.90
N THR A 367 54.53 7.17 6.48
CA THR A 367 54.79 6.92 5.06
C THR A 367 53.51 6.56 4.30
N GLY A 368 52.63 5.74 4.89
CA GLY A 368 51.34 5.42 4.27
C GLY A 368 50.35 6.57 4.24
N THR A 369 50.44 7.53 5.17
CA THR A 369 49.72 8.81 5.05
C THR A 369 50.07 9.50 3.72
N LEU A 370 51.35 9.51 3.35
CA LEU A 370 51.82 10.10 2.10
C LEU A 370 51.44 9.26 0.87
N GLN A 371 51.38 7.93 0.99
CA GLN A 371 50.93 7.02 -0.07
C GLN A 371 49.42 7.15 -0.31
N PHE A 372 48.60 7.20 0.75
CA PHE A 372 47.17 7.46 0.67
C PHE A 372 46.87 8.81 0.03
N TYR A 373 47.61 9.85 0.40
CA TYR A 373 47.43 11.17 -0.20
C TYR A 373 47.72 11.16 -1.71
N ASN A 374 48.67 10.35 -2.18
CA ASN A 374 48.86 10.15 -3.61
C ASN A 374 47.68 9.42 -4.27
N LEU A 375 47.13 8.37 -3.65
CA LEU A 375 45.93 7.69 -4.15
C LEU A 375 44.74 8.64 -4.27
N MET A 376 44.48 9.49 -3.26
CA MET A 376 43.44 10.52 -3.29
C MET A 376 43.60 11.51 -4.45
N ARG A 377 44.85 11.77 -4.86
CA ARG A 377 45.19 12.64 -6.00
C ARG A 377 45.14 11.92 -7.35
N GLY A 378 44.75 10.64 -7.38
CA GLY A 378 44.75 9.84 -8.59
C GLY A 378 46.15 9.44 -9.06
N LYS A 379 47.09 9.22 -8.14
CA LYS A 379 48.48 8.82 -8.41
C LYS A 379 48.78 7.46 -7.79
N LEU A 380 49.82 6.80 -8.28
CA LEU A 380 50.33 5.57 -7.65
C LEU A 380 50.75 5.85 -6.20
N PRO A 381 50.52 4.91 -5.27
CA PRO A 381 50.83 5.11 -3.86
C PRO A 381 52.33 5.26 -3.64
N ARG A 382 53.15 4.62 -4.48
CA ARG A 382 54.61 4.61 -4.39
C ARG A 382 55.21 5.18 -5.68
N PRO A 383 56.28 6.00 -5.60
CA PRO A 383 56.90 6.53 -4.37
C PRO A 383 55.95 7.46 -3.56
N PRO A 384 56.13 7.58 -2.23
CA PRO A 384 55.27 8.42 -1.40
C PRO A 384 55.41 9.92 -1.75
N TYR A 385 54.34 10.68 -1.52
CA TYR A 385 54.32 12.15 -1.65
C TYR A 385 55.55 12.78 -0.93
N PRO A 386 56.22 13.80 -1.50
CA PRO A 386 55.82 14.63 -2.65
C PRO A 386 56.18 14.05 -4.03
N SER A 387 56.79 12.87 -4.09
CA SER A 387 57.03 12.22 -5.38
C SER A 387 55.71 11.69 -5.93
N GLU A 388 55.55 11.69 -7.26
CA GLU A 388 54.34 11.18 -7.90
C GLU A 388 54.68 10.38 -9.16
N GLU A 389 53.89 9.32 -9.37
CA GLU A 389 53.84 8.56 -10.62
C GLU A 389 52.38 8.38 -11.03
N LEU A 390 52.12 8.42 -12.35
CA LEU A 390 50.77 8.27 -12.89
C LEU A 390 50.39 6.79 -12.99
N PHE A 391 49.11 6.50 -12.83
CA PHE A 391 48.58 5.19 -13.21
C PHE A 391 48.76 4.93 -14.71
N PRO A 392 48.96 3.67 -15.13
CA PRO A 392 49.04 3.31 -16.54
C PRO A 392 47.77 3.70 -17.31
N THR A 393 47.94 4.20 -18.54
CA THR A 393 46.81 4.61 -19.40
C THR A 393 45.90 3.46 -19.81
N SER A 394 46.35 2.20 -19.66
CA SER A 394 45.55 1.00 -19.90
C SER A 394 44.39 0.85 -18.92
N VAL A 395 44.52 1.39 -17.71
CA VAL A 395 43.48 1.31 -16.67
C VAL A 395 42.92 2.68 -16.29
N ALA A 396 43.63 3.78 -16.55
CA ALA A 396 43.26 5.11 -16.06
C ALA A 396 42.94 6.11 -17.18
N ASP A 397 41.80 6.79 -17.07
CA ASP A 397 41.50 8.03 -17.80
C ASP A 397 41.83 9.24 -16.93
N VAL A 398 42.79 10.06 -17.38
CA VAL A 398 43.19 11.28 -16.69
C VAL A 398 42.51 12.47 -17.36
N THR A 399 41.73 13.23 -16.60
CA THR A 399 40.97 14.39 -17.04
C THR A 399 41.38 15.65 -16.26
N PRO A 400 40.98 16.86 -16.68
CA PRO A 400 41.17 18.06 -15.86
C PRO A 400 40.47 18.01 -14.50
N PHE A 401 39.50 17.12 -14.32
CA PHE A 401 38.68 17.01 -13.12
C PHE A 401 39.15 15.89 -12.18
N GLY A 402 40.08 15.04 -12.63
CA GLY A 402 40.72 14.00 -11.84
C GLY A 402 41.01 12.74 -12.66
N THR A 403 41.34 11.65 -11.96
CA THR A 403 41.75 10.37 -12.55
C THR A 403 40.71 9.30 -12.26
N TYR A 404 40.27 8.58 -13.29
CA TYR A 404 39.25 7.56 -13.18
C TYR A 404 39.81 6.24 -13.68
N LEU A 405 39.96 5.28 -12.78
CA LEU A 405 40.36 3.92 -13.13
C LEU A 405 39.15 3.13 -13.60
N LEU A 406 39.34 2.23 -14.56
CA LEU A 406 38.36 1.22 -14.97
C LEU A 406 37.02 1.81 -15.41
N THR A 407 37.06 2.80 -16.31
CA THR A 407 35.91 3.54 -16.88
C THR A 407 35.12 2.76 -17.94
N GLY A 408 35.46 1.49 -18.16
CA GLY A 408 34.76 0.62 -19.10
C GLY A 408 33.41 0.13 -18.59
N ASP A 409 32.69 -0.54 -19.48
CA ASP A 409 31.42 -1.20 -19.19
C ASP A 409 31.59 -2.72 -19.27
N PRO A 410 31.60 -3.42 -18.13
CA PRO A 410 31.73 -4.88 -18.09
C PRO A 410 30.56 -5.60 -18.77
N VAL A 411 29.36 -5.01 -18.80
CA VAL A 411 28.17 -5.63 -19.40
C VAL A 411 28.33 -5.75 -20.92
N THR A 412 28.84 -4.71 -21.56
CA THR A 412 29.13 -4.71 -23.00
C THR A 412 30.54 -5.21 -23.35
N GLY A 413 31.41 -5.37 -22.35
CA GLY A 413 32.80 -5.77 -22.55
C GLY A 413 33.65 -4.70 -23.23
N THR A 414 33.32 -3.41 -23.06
CA THR A 414 33.98 -2.29 -23.74
C THR A 414 34.72 -1.35 -22.77
N GLY A 415 35.71 -0.61 -23.28
CA GLY A 415 36.48 0.35 -22.47
C GLY A 415 37.56 -0.29 -21.60
N LYS A 416 37.87 0.34 -20.47
CA LYS A 416 38.93 -0.10 -19.54
C LYS A 416 38.31 -0.95 -18.44
N LEU A 417 38.58 -2.25 -18.47
CA LEU A 417 38.05 -3.22 -17.51
C LEU A 417 39.15 -3.71 -16.56
N ASP A 418 38.74 -4.12 -15.36
CA ASP A 418 39.62 -4.83 -14.43
C ASP A 418 40.06 -6.18 -15.04
N GLY A 419 41.06 -6.82 -14.44
CA GLY A 419 41.64 -8.07 -14.96
C GLY A 419 42.76 -7.84 -15.99
N SER A 420 42.90 -6.62 -16.52
CA SER A 420 43.91 -6.27 -17.54
C SER A 420 45.32 -6.08 -16.99
N VAL A 421 45.45 -5.72 -15.70
CA VAL A 421 46.72 -5.54 -15.00
C VAL A 421 46.84 -6.53 -13.85
N ASP A 422 45.90 -6.49 -12.91
CA ASP A 422 45.80 -7.44 -11.81
C ASP A 422 44.69 -8.46 -12.09
N GLY A 423 44.96 -9.75 -11.88
CA GLY A 423 43.94 -10.81 -11.95
C GLY A 423 42.85 -10.63 -10.87
N PRO A 424 41.76 -11.40 -10.92
CA PRO A 424 40.68 -11.29 -9.95
C PRO A 424 41.18 -11.56 -8.54
N GLY A 425 40.59 -10.87 -7.57
CA GLY A 425 41.00 -10.96 -6.17
C GLY A 425 40.72 -9.69 -5.39
N ASP A 426 41.15 -9.69 -4.14
CA ASP A 426 40.80 -8.72 -3.11
C ASP A 426 41.11 -7.26 -3.53
N ARG A 427 40.05 -6.43 -3.67
CA ARG A 427 40.08 -5.04 -4.14
C ARG A 427 39.76 -4.06 -3.02
N ARG A 428 40.37 -2.88 -3.08
CA ARG A 428 39.97 -1.69 -2.30
C ARG A 428 39.59 -0.60 -3.28
N THR A 429 38.49 0.07 -3.01
CA THR A 429 37.98 1.15 -3.87
C THR A 429 37.96 2.47 -3.11
N MET A 430 38.28 3.55 -3.82
CA MET A 430 38.20 4.92 -3.30
C MET A 430 37.39 5.78 -4.27
N VAL A 431 36.16 6.11 -3.88
CA VAL A 431 35.32 7.10 -4.59
C VAL A 431 35.57 8.45 -3.94
N THR A 432 36.09 9.41 -4.69
CA THR A 432 36.66 10.64 -4.13
C THR A 432 35.93 11.89 -4.59
N ASN A 433 35.71 12.83 -3.66
CA ASN A 433 35.38 14.23 -3.92
C ASN A 433 36.57 15.13 -3.53
N GLY A 434 36.91 16.09 -4.39
CA GLY A 434 38.00 17.04 -4.17
C GLY A 434 38.85 17.29 -5.43
N PRO A 435 39.91 18.12 -5.34
CA PRO A 435 40.34 18.82 -4.14
C PRO A 435 39.38 19.93 -3.72
N ILE A 436 39.37 20.26 -2.43
CA ILE A 436 38.75 21.43 -1.84
C ILE A 436 39.75 22.15 -0.92
N THR A 437 39.44 23.39 -0.55
CA THR A 437 40.18 24.14 0.48
C THR A 437 39.22 24.50 1.60
N LEU A 438 39.61 24.26 2.86
CA LEU A 438 38.84 24.64 4.05
C LEU A 438 39.66 25.59 4.92
N ASN A 439 39.09 26.74 5.26
CA ASN A 439 39.60 27.63 6.29
C ASN A 439 39.03 27.22 7.66
N LEU A 440 39.70 27.65 8.73
CA LEU A 440 39.20 27.43 10.09
C LEU A 440 37.76 27.94 10.24
N GLY A 441 36.84 27.04 10.59
CA GLY A 441 35.39 27.30 10.71
C GLY A 441 34.56 26.90 9.48
N ASP A 442 35.17 26.60 8.34
CA ASP A 442 34.45 26.17 7.14
C ASP A 442 33.83 24.77 7.32
N THR A 443 32.75 24.51 6.59
CA THR A 443 32.04 23.22 6.55
C THR A 443 32.07 22.65 5.14
N ALA A 444 32.51 21.42 4.98
CA ALA A 444 32.34 20.62 3.76
C ALA A 444 31.18 19.65 3.94
N GLN A 445 30.34 19.52 2.92
CA GLN A 445 29.21 18.58 2.92
C GLN A 445 29.18 17.76 1.64
N VAL A 446 28.99 16.45 1.80
CA VAL A 446 28.76 15.51 0.70
C VAL A 446 27.57 14.60 1.01
N VAL A 447 26.90 14.13 -0.04
CA VAL A 447 25.81 13.15 0.04
C VAL A 447 26.17 12.00 -0.89
N LEU A 448 26.02 10.77 -0.38
CA LEU A 448 26.37 9.54 -1.05
C LEU A 448 25.22 8.53 -0.95
N ALA A 449 25.25 7.52 -1.82
CA ALA A 449 24.42 6.34 -1.73
C ALA A 449 25.28 5.07 -1.85
N LEU A 450 25.12 4.13 -0.92
CA LEU A 450 25.50 2.73 -1.12
C LEU A 450 24.37 2.05 -1.90
N VAL A 451 24.70 1.50 -3.06
CA VAL A 451 23.73 0.89 -3.97
C VAL A 451 24.10 -0.57 -4.21
N GLY A 452 23.17 -1.47 -3.92
CA GLY A 452 23.29 -2.90 -4.23
C GLY A 452 22.49 -3.29 -5.47
N GLY A 453 22.96 -4.28 -6.22
CA GLY A 453 22.27 -4.90 -7.34
C GLY A 453 22.33 -6.41 -7.28
N LEU A 454 21.18 -7.06 -7.42
CA LEU A 454 21.07 -8.52 -7.51
C LEU A 454 20.27 -8.85 -8.77
N GLY A 455 20.99 -9.28 -9.82
CA GLY A 455 20.39 -9.60 -11.10
C GLY A 455 19.78 -11.01 -11.14
N ALA A 456 19.19 -11.35 -12.28
CA ALA A 456 18.70 -12.71 -12.52
C ALA A 456 19.85 -13.72 -12.45
N ASN A 457 19.66 -14.81 -11.68
CA ASN A 457 20.63 -15.90 -11.52
C ASN A 457 20.63 -16.85 -12.73
N THR A 458 20.97 -16.32 -13.90
CA THR A 458 21.02 -17.06 -15.18
C THR A 458 22.11 -16.50 -16.08
N GLY A 459 22.83 -17.37 -16.79
CA GLY A 459 23.85 -16.95 -17.76
C GLY A 459 24.96 -16.12 -17.12
N SER A 460 25.12 -14.86 -17.57
CA SER A 460 26.09 -13.89 -17.05
C SER A 460 25.57 -13.20 -15.77
N ALA A 461 25.31 -13.98 -14.72
CA ALA A 461 24.64 -13.53 -13.49
C ALA A 461 25.31 -12.32 -12.82
N ASN A 462 26.65 -12.29 -12.77
CA ASN A 462 27.45 -11.18 -12.26
C ASN A 462 27.22 -9.87 -13.06
N LEU A 463 27.10 -9.97 -14.39
CA LEU A 463 26.84 -8.80 -15.25
C LEU A 463 25.39 -8.30 -15.11
N ASN A 464 24.43 -9.21 -14.94
CA ASN A 464 23.04 -8.85 -14.65
C ASN A 464 22.94 -8.03 -13.35
N SER A 465 23.75 -8.35 -12.34
CA SER A 465 23.81 -7.61 -11.08
C SER A 465 24.35 -6.19 -11.25
N ILE A 466 25.31 -5.95 -12.16
CA ILE A 466 25.76 -4.60 -12.53
C ILE A 466 24.61 -3.80 -13.14
N THR A 467 23.87 -4.40 -14.08
CA THR A 467 22.69 -3.77 -14.69
C THR A 467 21.65 -3.39 -13.64
N ALA A 468 21.35 -4.29 -12.70
CA ALA A 468 20.41 -4.04 -11.60
C ALA A 468 20.90 -2.91 -10.67
N MET A 469 22.19 -2.91 -10.30
CA MET A 469 22.79 -1.87 -9.47
C MET A 469 22.67 -0.49 -10.13
N LYS A 470 23.02 -0.36 -11.42
CA LYS A 470 22.90 0.92 -12.15
C LYS A 470 21.45 1.41 -12.29
N GLN A 471 20.46 0.51 -12.31
CA GLN A 471 19.04 0.90 -12.27
C GLN A 471 18.62 1.40 -10.89
N ASN A 472 19.12 0.75 -9.83
CA ASN A 472 18.88 1.19 -8.46
C ASN A 472 19.54 2.54 -8.18
N ASP A 473 20.70 2.79 -8.79
CA ASP A 473 21.42 4.06 -8.76
C ASP A 473 20.63 5.20 -9.45
N ASP A 474 20.07 4.97 -10.65
CA ASP A 474 19.18 5.94 -11.32
C ASP A 474 17.96 6.31 -10.46
N ALA A 475 17.40 5.34 -9.74
CA ALA A 475 16.35 5.59 -8.76
C ALA A 475 16.85 6.45 -7.58
N ALA A 476 18.06 6.15 -7.07
CA ALA A 476 18.67 6.91 -5.99
C ALA A 476 18.90 8.38 -6.36
N GLN A 477 19.40 8.62 -7.58
CA GLN A 477 19.57 9.97 -8.13
C GLN A 477 18.24 10.72 -8.23
N LYS A 478 17.17 10.09 -8.73
CA LYS A 478 15.84 10.71 -8.79
C LYS A 478 15.29 11.10 -7.42
N VAL A 479 15.50 10.26 -6.41
CA VAL A 479 15.08 10.56 -5.03
C VAL A 479 15.90 11.72 -4.45
N PHE A 480 17.20 11.78 -4.73
CA PHE A 480 18.04 12.92 -4.37
C PHE A 480 17.60 14.22 -5.06
N ASP A 481 17.23 14.16 -6.34
CA ASP A 481 16.83 15.34 -7.13
C ASP A 481 15.55 16.00 -6.60
N ILE A 482 14.66 15.21 -5.99
CA ILE A 482 13.48 15.70 -5.26
C ILE A 482 13.75 15.97 -3.77
N LEU A 483 15.03 16.01 -3.38
CA LEU A 483 15.48 16.29 -2.02
C LEU A 483 14.89 15.35 -0.97
N PHE A 484 14.76 14.06 -1.30
CA PHE A 484 14.29 13.02 -0.37
C PHE A 484 12.83 13.16 0.09
N GLN A 485 12.05 14.04 -0.55
CA GLN A 485 10.63 14.29 -0.24
C GLN A 485 9.73 13.28 -0.94
N LEU A 486 9.72 12.04 -0.43
CA LEU A 486 8.86 10.98 -0.97
C LEU A 486 7.41 11.10 -0.48
N PRO A 487 6.41 10.79 -1.34
CA PRO A 487 5.01 10.72 -0.92
C PRO A 487 4.79 9.51 0.00
N SER A 488 3.88 9.59 0.96
CA SER A 488 3.59 8.46 1.87
C SER A 488 2.12 8.40 2.20
N ILE A 489 1.50 7.25 1.92
CA ILE A 489 0.10 6.96 2.23
C ILE A 489 0.00 6.18 3.54
N LEU A 490 -1.02 6.46 4.35
CA LEU A 490 -1.21 5.83 5.66
C LEU A 490 -1.67 4.36 5.53
N PRO A 491 -1.22 3.46 6.40
CA PRO A 491 -1.78 2.11 6.46
C PRO A 491 -3.19 2.11 7.07
N PRO A 492 -4.06 1.17 6.67
CA PRO A 492 -5.38 0.99 7.27
C PRO A 492 -5.33 0.46 8.71
N ASP A 493 -6.24 0.93 9.55
CA ASP A 493 -6.41 0.42 10.93
C ASP A 493 -7.15 -0.93 10.96
N VAL A 494 -6.39 -2.02 10.79
CA VAL A 494 -6.96 -3.39 10.75
C VAL A 494 -7.30 -3.91 12.15
N ILE A 495 -8.56 -4.28 12.34
CA ILE A 495 -9.09 -5.10 13.43
C ILE A 495 -9.13 -6.56 12.99
N VAL A 496 -8.62 -7.46 13.83
CA VAL A 496 -8.64 -8.92 13.62
C VAL A 496 -9.63 -9.56 14.60
N SER A 497 -10.63 -10.27 14.07
CA SER A 497 -11.52 -11.13 14.86
C SER A 497 -11.21 -12.60 14.62
N ASN A 498 -10.86 -13.29 15.69
CA ASN A 498 -10.52 -14.71 15.68
C ASN A 498 -11.79 -15.55 15.89
N LEU A 499 -12.19 -16.27 14.84
CA LEU A 499 -13.39 -17.09 14.80
C LEU A 499 -13.03 -18.57 14.60
N ASN A 500 -14.03 -19.45 14.71
CA ASN A 500 -13.80 -20.89 14.62
C ASN A 500 -13.37 -21.29 13.21
N ASN A 501 -12.10 -21.64 13.03
CA ASN A 501 -11.45 -21.92 11.75
C ASN A 501 -11.54 -20.76 10.73
N LYS A 502 -11.77 -19.53 11.19
CA LYS A 502 -11.90 -18.35 10.34
C LYS A 502 -11.28 -17.13 11.00
N VAL A 503 -10.90 -16.14 10.19
CA VAL A 503 -10.48 -14.81 10.64
C VAL A 503 -11.30 -13.78 9.88
N SER A 504 -11.82 -12.78 10.59
CA SER A 504 -12.36 -11.57 9.98
C SER A 504 -11.32 -10.46 10.10
N LEU A 505 -10.94 -9.87 8.98
CA LEU A 505 -10.10 -8.69 8.90
C LEU A 505 -11.02 -7.53 8.53
N SER A 506 -11.06 -6.45 9.32
CA SER A 506 -11.86 -5.27 9.00
C SER A 506 -11.08 -3.99 9.29
N TRP A 507 -11.12 -3.02 8.38
CA TRP A 507 -10.38 -1.75 8.51
C TRP A 507 -11.26 -0.50 8.35
N GLY A 508 -12.57 -0.66 8.16
CA GLY A 508 -13.51 0.44 7.92
C GLY A 508 -14.02 1.19 9.15
N SER A 509 -13.58 0.84 10.37
CA SER A 509 -14.18 1.38 11.60
C SER A 509 -13.63 2.73 12.05
N ASN A 510 -12.45 3.13 11.58
CA ASN A 510 -11.86 4.44 11.89
C ASN A 510 -12.08 5.41 10.71
N ALA A 511 -13.18 6.16 10.76
CA ALA A 511 -13.54 7.08 9.68
C ALA A 511 -12.47 8.15 9.37
N ALA A 512 -11.71 8.60 10.38
CA ALA A 512 -10.64 9.58 10.18
C ALA A 512 -9.43 8.97 9.44
N ASN A 513 -9.05 7.73 9.78
CA ASN A 513 -7.99 6.99 9.07
C ASN A 513 -8.41 6.70 7.63
N ILE A 514 -9.63 6.20 7.42
CA ILE A 514 -10.20 5.95 6.08
C ILE A 514 -10.23 7.24 5.25
N SER A 515 -10.74 8.34 5.80
CA SER A 515 -10.80 9.62 5.10
C SER A 515 -9.40 10.15 4.72
N ALA A 516 -8.39 9.98 5.59
CA ALA A 516 -7.02 10.37 5.28
C ALA A 516 -6.38 9.50 4.19
N ILE A 517 -6.74 8.21 4.12
CA ILE A 517 -6.25 7.27 3.10
C ILE A 517 -6.94 7.53 1.76
N GLU A 518 -8.26 7.55 1.73
CA GLU A 518 -9.05 7.60 0.49
C GLU A 518 -8.98 8.98 -0.18
N ASN A 519 -8.65 10.05 0.56
CA ASN A 519 -8.37 11.38 0.01
C ASN A 519 -6.88 11.65 -0.24
N PHE A 520 -6.01 10.63 -0.13
CA PHE A 520 -4.58 10.82 -0.32
C PHE A 520 -4.24 11.25 -1.76
N SER A 521 -3.45 12.32 -1.87
CA SER A 521 -2.83 12.79 -3.10
C SER A 521 -1.44 13.36 -2.79
N GLY A 522 -0.38 12.78 -3.36
CA GLY A 522 1.00 13.24 -3.16
C GLY A 522 1.89 12.97 -4.37
N LEU A 523 2.59 13.99 -4.88
CA LEU A 523 3.40 13.92 -6.11
C LEU A 523 2.69 13.24 -7.31
N GLY A 524 1.37 13.43 -7.43
CA GLY A 524 0.55 12.83 -8.49
C GLY A 524 0.11 11.38 -8.25
N TYR A 525 0.51 10.75 -7.15
CA TYR A 525 -0.08 9.49 -6.69
C TYR A 525 -1.39 9.80 -5.97
N ASN A 526 -2.49 9.24 -6.46
CA ASN A 526 -3.80 9.33 -5.84
C ASN A 526 -4.21 7.95 -5.31
N PHE A 527 -4.97 7.91 -4.22
CA PHE A 527 -5.52 6.65 -3.71
C PHE A 527 -6.21 5.84 -4.81
N GLU A 528 -5.92 4.53 -4.83
CA GLU A 528 -6.47 3.60 -5.82
C GLU A 528 -7.23 2.44 -5.13
N GLY A 529 -6.72 1.90 -4.03
CA GLY A 529 -7.40 0.81 -3.34
C GLY A 529 -6.65 0.20 -2.15
N TYR A 530 -7.13 -0.98 -1.76
CA TYR A 530 -6.57 -1.82 -0.71
C TYR A 530 -6.15 -3.18 -1.26
N GLU A 531 -5.02 -3.71 -0.80
CA GLU A 531 -4.56 -5.08 -1.04
C GLU A 531 -4.48 -5.83 0.30
N VAL A 532 -4.98 -7.06 0.36
CA VAL A 532 -4.94 -7.90 1.56
C VAL A 532 -4.02 -9.09 1.34
N TYR A 533 -3.05 -9.28 2.22
CA TYR A 533 -2.03 -10.33 2.12
C TYR A 533 -2.11 -11.29 3.31
N GLN A 534 -1.91 -12.59 3.05
CA GLN A 534 -1.41 -13.52 4.07
C GLN A 534 0.11 -13.63 3.94
N LEU A 535 0.80 -13.54 5.08
CA LEU A 535 2.26 -13.59 5.16
C LEU A 535 2.73 -14.89 5.83
N PRO A 536 3.90 -15.43 5.46
CA PRO A 536 4.40 -16.68 6.01
C PRO A 536 4.95 -16.54 7.44
N SER A 537 5.30 -15.32 7.87
CA SER A 537 5.90 -15.04 9.17
C SER A 537 5.61 -13.58 9.62
N PRO A 538 5.84 -13.22 10.90
CA PRO A 538 5.58 -11.86 11.42
C PRO A 538 6.67 -10.83 11.04
N SER A 539 7.67 -11.24 10.25
CA SER A 539 8.73 -10.37 9.71
C SER A 539 8.85 -10.45 8.19
N ALA A 540 7.95 -11.20 7.54
CA ALA A 540 7.95 -11.35 6.10
C ALA A 540 7.58 -10.03 5.41
N SER A 541 8.13 -9.84 4.23
CA SER A 541 7.73 -8.76 3.33
C SER A 541 6.43 -9.13 2.59
N ILE A 542 5.79 -8.16 1.94
CA ILE A 542 4.63 -8.46 1.08
C ILE A 542 5.04 -9.26 -0.17
N GLU A 543 6.31 -9.20 -0.58
CA GLU A 543 6.84 -10.03 -1.68
C GLU A 543 6.87 -11.53 -1.33
N ASP A 544 6.99 -11.87 -0.04
CA ASP A 544 6.88 -13.25 0.44
C ASP A 544 5.42 -13.69 0.66
N GLY A 545 4.49 -12.74 0.53
CA GLY A 545 3.07 -12.89 0.83
C GLY A 545 2.25 -13.49 -0.31
N VAL A 546 1.08 -14.01 0.05
CA VAL A 546 0.03 -14.36 -0.91
C VAL A 546 -1.05 -13.28 -0.87
N LEU A 547 -1.26 -12.61 -2.00
CA LEU A 547 -2.38 -11.67 -2.18
C LEU A 547 -3.71 -12.43 -2.12
N LEU A 548 -4.54 -12.09 -1.14
CA LEU A 548 -5.86 -12.68 -0.92
C LEU A 548 -6.98 -11.90 -1.62
N GLY A 549 -6.79 -10.60 -1.85
CA GLY A 549 -7.77 -9.76 -2.53
C GLY A 549 -7.29 -8.33 -2.76
N THR A 550 -7.80 -7.74 -3.84
CA THR A 550 -7.64 -6.31 -4.19
C THR A 550 -9.02 -5.68 -4.21
N PHE A 551 -9.16 -4.52 -3.56
CA PHE A 551 -10.39 -3.74 -3.46
C PHE A 551 -10.09 -2.30 -3.87
N ASP A 552 -10.45 -1.93 -5.10
CA ASP A 552 -10.03 -0.70 -5.76
C ASP A 552 -11.20 0.10 -6.33
N LEU A 553 -10.92 1.36 -6.66
CA LEU A 553 -11.89 2.26 -7.27
C LEU A 553 -12.39 1.70 -8.61
N VAL A 554 -13.67 1.91 -8.91
CA VAL A 554 -14.22 1.58 -10.23
C VAL A 554 -13.94 2.75 -11.19
N ASN A 555 -12.73 2.77 -11.76
CA ASN A 555 -12.20 3.85 -12.59
C ASN A 555 -11.51 3.37 -13.90
N GLY A 556 -11.52 2.07 -14.18
CA GLY A 556 -10.92 1.44 -15.35
C GLY A 556 -9.46 0.98 -15.17
N VAL A 557 -8.86 1.13 -13.99
CA VAL A 557 -7.50 0.66 -13.68
C VAL A 557 -7.53 -0.82 -13.30
N THR A 558 -7.17 -1.69 -14.26
CA THR A 558 -7.24 -3.16 -14.10
C THR A 558 -5.87 -3.85 -14.10
N ALA A 559 -4.80 -3.12 -14.37
CA ALA A 559 -3.42 -3.60 -14.23
C ALA A 559 -2.48 -2.39 -14.25
N ILE A 560 -1.53 -2.35 -13.31
CA ILE A 560 -0.53 -1.30 -13.24
C ILE A 560 0.84 -1.93 -13.49
N TYR A 561 1.59 -1.38 -14.43
CA TYR A 561 2.90 -1.88 -14.81
C TYR A 561 3.98 -0.87 -14.49
N ASP A 562 5.05 -1.34 -13.86
CA ASP A 562 6.32 -0.64 -13.81
C ASP A 562 7.22 -1.09 -14.95
N THR A 563 8.30 -0.35 -15.18
CA THR A 563 9.28 -0.68 -16.22
C THR A 563 10.61 -1.01 -15.58
N VAL A 564 11.10 -2.22 -15.84
CA VAL A 564 12.48 -2.61 -15.55
C VAL A 564 13.25 -2.68 -16.86
N LYS A 565 14.54 -2.33 -16.88
CA LYS A 565 15.34 -2.52 -18.09
C LYS A 565 15.98 -3.90 -18.07
N ASP A 566 16.03 -4.57 -19.21
CA ASP A 566 16.81 -5.80 -19.35
C ASP A 566 18.33 -5.52 -19.44
N ALA A 567 19.12 -6.59 -19.55
CA ALA A 567 20.57 -6.51 -19.71
C ALA A 567 21.02 -5.70 -20.95
N ASN A 568 20.16 -5.53 -21.96
CA ASN A 568 20.42 -4.74 -23.16
C ASN A 568 19.90 -3.29 -23.05
N GLY A 569 19.34 -2.90 -21.90
CA GLY A 569 18.74 -1.59 -21.67
C GLY A 569 17.31 -1.45 -22.22
N THR A 570 16.69 -2.53 -22.68
CA THR A 570 15.31 -2.55 -23.20
C THR A 570 14.32 -2.47 -22.05
N ALA A 571 13.38 -1.52 -22.10
CA ALA A 571 12.27 -1.41 -21.16
C ALA A 571 11.31 -2.61 -21.26
N ILE A 572 11.15 -3.35 -20.17
CA ILE A 572 10.21 -4.46 -20.03
C ILE A 572 9.14 -4.09 -18.99
N PRO A 573 7.84 -4.20 -19.32
CA PRO A 573 6.78 -3.99 -18.36
C PRO A 573 6.73 -5.15 -17.35
N VAL A 574 6.67 -4.83 -16.06
CA VAL A 574 6.50 -5.76 -14.94
C VAL A 574 5.24 -5.36 -14.19
N LEU A 575 4.36 -6.32 -13.93
CA LEU A 575 3.12 -6.07 -13.20
C LEU A 575 3.47 -5.62 -11.77
N ALA A 576 3.12 -4.38 -11.44
CA ALA A 576 3.39 -3.76 -10.15
C ALA A 576 2.20 -3.87 -9.18
N ALA A 577 0.97 -3.82 -9.71
CA ALA A 577 -0.26 -4.12 -8.99
C ALA A 577 -1.32 -4.66 -9.95
N ASP A 578 -2.14 -5.58 -9.46
CA ASP A 578 -3.22 -6.24 -10.19
C ASP A 578 -4.56 -5.64 -9.77
N GLY A 579 -4.91 -4.52 -10.41
CA GLY A 579 -6.21 -3.87 -10.24
C GLY A 579 -7.35 -4.77 -10.68
N LYS A 580 -8.52 -4.63 -10.06
CA LYS A 580 -9.72 -5.42 -10.35
C LYS A 580 -10.89 -4.58 -10.82
N ASP A 581 -10.86 -3.26 -10.62
CA ASP A 581 -12.00 -2.37 -10.87
C ASP A 581 -13.24 -2.88 -10.10
N GLY A 582 -13.02 -3.49 -8.93
CA GLY A 582 -13.99 -4.32 -8.23
C GLY A 582 -14.87 -3.56 -7.23
N GLY A 583 -14.53 -2.30 -6.96
CA GLY A 583 -15.13 -1.49 -5.91
C GLY A 583 -14.42 -1.67 -4.57
N LEU A 584 -14.53 -0.63 -3.73
CA LEU A 584 -13.97 -0.65 -2.39
C LEU A 584 -14.77 -1.59 -1.48
N GLN A 585 -14.04 -2.28 -0.60
CA GLN A 585 -14.58 -3.08 0.49
C GLN A 585 -13.64 -2.93 1.68
N LYS A 586 -14.18 -2.90 2.89
CA LYS A 586 -13.43 -2.57 4.12
C LYS A 586 -13.32 -3.74 5.10
N PHE A 587 -13.55 -4.96 4.61
CA PHE A 587 -13.39 -6.20 5.37
C PHE A 587 -13.07 -7.39 4.44
N LEU A 588 -12.53 -8.47 4.99
CA LEU A 588 -12.33 -9.77 4.32
C LEU A 588 -12.44 -10.91 5.35
N ILE A 589 -13.18 -11.95 5.00
CA ILE A 589 -13.25 -13.20 5.77
C ILE A 589 -12.31 -14.22 5.16
N VAL A 590 -11.37 -14.73 5.95
CA VAL A 590 -10.38 -15.73 5.55
C VAL A 590 -10.66 -17.04 6.29
N ASP A 591 -10.81 -18.13 5.55
CA ASP A 591 -11.00 -19.47 6.11
C ASP A 591 -10.08 -20.55 5.50
N THR A 592 -9.17 -20.12 4.62
CA THR A 592 -8.13 -20.95 4.01
C THR A 592 -6.72 -20.40 4.25
N ASP A 593 -5.76 -21.31 4.36
CA ASP A 593 -4.32 -21.05 4.37
C ASP A 593 -3.73 -21.43 3.00
N PRO A 594 -3.37 -20.47 2.14
CA PRO A 594 -2.81 -20.73 0.82
C PRO A 594 -1.40 -21.30 0.88
N PHE A 595 -0.60 -21.03 1.93
CA PHE A 595 0.74 -21.59 2.07
C PHE A 595 0.71 -23.10 2.31
N ARG A 596 -0.32 -23.59 3.02
CA ARG A 596 -0.50 -25.02 3.35
C ARG A 596 -1.57 -25.70 2.51
N ASN A 597 -2.25 -24.96 1.63
CA ASN A 597 -3.39 -25.42 0.83
C ASN A 597 -4.43 -26.17 1.68
N ALA A 598 -4.84 -25.57 2.80
CA ALA A 598 -5.73 -26.18 3.80
C ALA A 598 -6.66 -25.14 4.43
N ALA A 599 -7.69 -25.56 5.16
CA ALA A 599 -8.49 -24.65 5.98
C ALA A 599 -7.66 -24.09 7.15
N LEU A 600 -8.01 -22.87 7.61
CA LEU A 600 -7.44 -22.32 8.85
C LEU A 600 -7.80 -23.24 10.02
N ARG A 601 -6.87 -23.34 10.97
CA ARG A 601 -6.96 -24.24 12.13
C ARG A 601 -6.92 -23.45 13.42
N ASN A 602 -7.79 -23.81 14.35
CA ASN A 602 -7.80 -23.18 15.67
C ASN A 602 -6.48 -23.37 16.43
N GLY A 603 -6.03 -22.30 17.10
CA GLY A 603 -4.82 -22.27 17.91
C GLY A 603 -3.53 -22.13 17.08
N GLN A 604 -3.62 -21.98 15.76
CA GLN A 604 -2.50 -21.70 14.86
C GLN A 604 -2.36 -20.22 14.58
N GLU A 605 -1.13 -19.72 14.66
CA GLU A 605 -0.81 -18.36 14.25
C GLU A 605 -0.78 -18.25 12.73
N TYR A 606 -1.41 -17.20 12.23
CA TYR A 606 -1.38 -16.72 10.85
C TYR A 606 -1.08 -15.22 10.88
N TYR A 607 -0.45 -14.72 9.84
CA TYR A 607 -0.02 -13.32 9.76
C TYR A 607 -0.69 -12.67 8.56
N PHE A 608 -1.34 -11.54 8.77
CA PHE A 608 -2.07 -10.82 7.73
C PHE A 608 -1.65 -9.35 7.68
N ALA A 609 -1.70 -8.75 6.51
CA ALA A 609 -1.53 -7.31 6.34
C ALA A 609 -2.58 -6.77 5.37
N VAL A 610 -3.09 -5.58 5.63
CA VAL A 610 -3.88 -4.80 4.68
C VAL A 610 -3.06 -3.57 4.34
N VAL A 611 -2.86 -3.33 3.04
CA VAL A 611 -2.03 -2.24 2.51
C VAL A 611 -2.92 -1.36 1.65
N SER A 612 -2.98 -0.07 1.97
CA SER A 612 -3.52 0.92 1.03
C SER A 612 -2.48 1.21 -0.07
N TYR A 613 -2.94 1.42 -1.29
CA TYR A 613 -2.07 1.79 -2.39
C TYR A 613 -2.65 2.94 -3.22
N ALA A 614 -1.74 3.72 -3.80
CA ALA A 614 -2.00 4.85 -4.64
C ALA A 614 -1.33 4.66 -6.01
N TYR A 615 -1.95 5.20 -7.05
CA TYR A 615 -1.51 5.06 -8.43
C TYR A 615 -1.17 6.43 -9.03
N ASN A 616 -0.05 6.48 -9.77
CA ASN A 616 0.31 7.58 -10.64
C ASN A 616 0.61 7.03 -12.05
N PRO A 617 -0.15 7.43 -13.09
CA PRO A 617 0.07 6.96 -14.46
C PRO A 617 1.31 7.56 -15.14
N SER A 618 1.94 8.59 -14.56
CA SER A 618 3.12 9.26 -15.11
C SER A 618 4.03 9.79 -13.99
N PRO A 619 4.65 8.89 -13.19
CA PRO A 619 5.46 9.27 -12.04
C PRO A 619 6.82 9.84 -12.44
N LEU A 620 7.36 10.72 -11.60
CA LEU A 620 8.78 11.11 -11.64
C LEU A 620 9.68 10.01 -11.06
N LEU A 621 9.14 9.27 -10.09
CA LEU A 621 9.78 8.13 -9.44
C LEU A 621 9.67 6.89 -10.34
N PRO A 622 10.52 5.87 -10.16
CA PRO A 622 10.55 4.69 -11.04
C PRO A 622 9.38 3.72 -10.87
N PHE A 623 8.43 4.00 -9.97
CA PHE A 623 7.29 3.15 -9.66
C PHE A 623 5.97 3.90 -9.85
N HIS A 624 4.95 3.26 -10.42
CA HIS A 624 3.61 3.81 -10.61
C HIS A 624 2.71 3.55 -9.40
N VAL A 625 3.10 2.60 -8.55
CA VAL A 625 2.35 2.20 -7.34
C VAL A 625 3.10 2.66 -6.09
N LEU A 626 2.41 3.43 -5.25
CA LEU A 626 2.86 3.78 -3.90
C LEU A 626 2.04 2.97 -2.90
N ARG A 627 2.70 2.18 -2.04
CA ARG A 627 2.04 1.41 -0.97
C ARG A 627 2.30 2.06 0.38
N SER A 628 1.35 1.92 1.31
CA SER A 628 1.58 2.25 2.72
C SER A 628 2.59 1.31 3.36
N SER A 629 3.12 1.70 4.52
CA SER A 629 3.92 0.81 5.35
C SER A 629 3.12 -0.43 5.76
N VAL A 630 3.78 -1.59 5.82
CA VAL A 630 3.12 -2.86 6.10
C VAL A 630 2.95 -3.04 7.61
N VAL A 631 1.71 -3.09 8.09
CA VAL A 631 1.38 -3.41 9.48
C VAL A 631 0.87 -4.84 9.57
N ILE A 632 1.72 -5.75 10.07
CA ILE A 632 1.40 -7.16 10.20
C ILE A 632 0.54 -7.39 11.46
N ARG A 633 -0.58 -8.08 11.30
CA ARG A 633 -1.46 -8.53 12.38
C ARG A 633 -1.39 -10.05 12.53
N THR A 634 -1.10 -10.52 13.74
CA THR A 634 -1.18 -11.94 14.10
C THR A 634 -2.63 -12.32 14.41
N ALA A 635 -3.12 -13.36 13.76
CA ALA A 635 -4.42 -13.97 14.00
C ALA A 635 -4.24 -15.40 14.51
N VAL A 636 -5.04 -15.78 15.50
CA VAL A 636 -5.09 -17.14 16.06
C VAL A 636 -6.56 -17.57 16.06
N PRO A 637 -7.06 -18.21 14.97
CA PRO A 637 -8.42 -18.71 14.89
C PRO A 637 -8.76 -19.53 16.13
N GLN A 638 -9.99 -19.43 16.60
CA GLN A 638 -10.39 -20.07 17.85
C GLN A 638 -11.89 -20.30 17.94
N SER A 639 -12.28 -21.30 18.72
CA SER A 639 -13.68 -21.42 19.15
C SER A 639 -14.08 -20.25 20.05
N THR A 640 -15.38 -20.05 20.27
CA THR A 640 -15.88 -19.15 21.32
C THR A 640 -15.22 -19.48 22.66
N THR A 641 -14.80 -18.46 23.41
CA THR A 641 -14.23 -18.66 24.75
C THR A 641 -15.23 -19.36 25.68
N PRO A 642 -14.76 -20.08 26.71
CA PRO A 642 -15.65 -20.79 27.63
C PRO A 642 -16.73 -19.88 28.22
N GLY A 643 -17.99 -20.28 28.07
CA GLY A 643 -19.15 -19.53 28.57
C GLY A 643 -19.68 -18.42 27.68
N VAL A 644 -19.01 -18.11 26.57
CA VAL A 644 -19.44 -17.10 25.59
C VAL A 644 -20.19 -17.76 24.43
N ARG A 645 -21.28 -17.15 23.97
CA ARG A 645 -22.02 -17.54 22.76
C ARG A 645 -22.29 -16.33 21.89
N TYR A 646 -21.95 -16.46 20.61
CA TYR A 646 -22.38 -15.52 19.59
C TYR A 646 -23.75 -15.95 19.10
N ASN A 647 -24.71 -15.03 19.14
CA ASN A 647 -26.08 -15.26 18.71
C ASN A 647 -26.31 -14.78 17.26
N GLY A 648 -25.22 -14.48 16.54
CA GLY A 648 -25.17 -14.24 15.10
C GLY A 648 -23.92 -14.89 14.50
N THR A 649 -23.96 -15.17 13.20
CA THR A 649 -22.86 -15.76 12.42
C THR A 649 -22.25 -14.69 11.52
N VAL A 650 -20.96 -14.83 11.21
CA VAL A 650 -20.33 -13.98 10.20
C VAL A 650 -21.05 -14.13 8.85
N LEU A 651 -21.28 -13.01 8.17
CA LEU A 651 -22.07 -12.83 6.96
C LEU A 651 -23.58 -13.09 7.10
N ASP A 652 -24.11 -13.28 8.31
CA ASP A 652 -25.57 -13.24 8.51
C ASP A 652 -26.10 -11.83 8.19
N THR A 653 -27.27 -11.78 7.55
CA THR A 653 -27.95 -10.55 7.17
C THR A 653 -29.10 -10.24 8.12
N ILE A 654 -29.12 -9.03 8.65
CA ILE A 654 -30.24 -8.46 9.40
C ILE A 654 -30.95 -7.46 8.49
N ILE A 655 -32.22 -7.72 8.20
CA ILE A 655 -33.04 -6.82 7.38
C ILE A 655 -33.65 -5.77 8.30
N ALA A 656 -33.41 -4.49 8.01
CA ALA A 656 -34.00 -3.41 8.78
C ALA A 656 -35.47 -3.18 8.38
N ALA A 657 -36.30 -2.88 9.38
CA ALA A 657 -37.68 -2.50 9.17
C ALA A 657 -37.76 -1.01 8.80
N HIS A 658 -38.40 -0.69 7.68
CA HIS A 658 -38.78 0.68 7.33
C HIS A 658 -39.85 1.18 8.30
N THR A 659 -39.56 2.23 9.06
CA THR A 659 -40.39 2.69 10.18
C THR A 659 -41.16 3.97 9.91
N THR A 660 -40.61 4.87 9.09
CA THR A 660 -41.24 6.14 8.70
C THR A 660 -40.85 6.49 7.27
N GLY A 661 -41.62 7.37 6.63
CA GLY A 661 -41.39 7.82 5.25
C GLY A 661 -42.07 6.91 4.21
N GLY A 662 -42.04 7.35 2.97
CA GLY A 662 -42.68 6.67 1.82
C GLY A 662 -41.70 6.13 0.79
N GLY A 663 -40.39 6.19 1.07
CA GLY A 663 -39.35 5.72 0.16
C GLY A 663 -39.38 4.20 -0.03
N ASP A 664 -38.96 3.76 -1.21
CA ASP A 664 -38.87 2.35 -1.62
C ASP A 664 -37.47 1.74 -1.34
N GLY A 665 -36.61 2.44 -0.59
CA GLY A 665 -35.27 1.97 -0.26
C GLY A 665 -35.25 0.80 0.73
N SER A 666 -34.08 0.21 0.91
CA SER A 666 -33.89 -0.87 1.88
C SER A 666 -32.55 -0.78 2.60
N VAL A 667 -32.50 -1.32 3.82
CA VAL A 667 -31.30 -1.31 4.65
C VAL A 667 -31.01 -2.72 5.15
N PHE A 668 -29.77 -3.17 4.94
CA PHE A 668 -29.26 -4.46 5.38
C PHE A 668 -28.04 -4.26 6.29
N ALA A 669 -28.00 -4.98 7.40
CA ALA A 669 -26.81 -5.04 8.25
C ALA A 669 -26.19 -6.44 8.20
N TYR A 670 -24.96 -6.53 7.71
CA TYR A 670 -24.20 -7.77 7.61
C TYR A 670 -23.24 -7.91 8.78
N ILE A 671 -23.26 -9.06 9.44
CA ILE A 671 -22.37 -9.31 10.58
C ILE A 671 -20.95 -9.64 10.08
N VAL A 672 -19.98 -8.79 10.35
CA VAL A 672 -18.55 -9.04 10.01
C VAL A 672 -17.72 -9.44 11.23
N ASP A 673 -18.14 -9.06 12.43
CA ASP A 673 -17.52 -9.49 13.68
C ASP A 673 -18.58 -9.82 14.75
N PRO A 674 -18.97 -11.10 14.88
CA PRO A 674 -20.00 -11.50 15.83
C PRO A 674 -19.59 -11.32 17.29
N ALA A 675 -18.29 -11.17 17.59
CA ALA A 675 -17.81 -10.94 18.96
C ALA A 675 -18.00 -9.49 19.44
N ARG A 676 -18.31 -8.57 18.51
CA ARG A 676 -18.49 -7.13 18.78
C ARG A 676 -19.95 -6.69 18.76
N LEU A 677 -20.88 -7.60 18.51
CA LEU A 677 -22.30 -7.31 18.54
C LEU A 677 -22.72 -6.85 19.94
N THR A 678 -23.48 -5.76 19.98
CA THR A 678 -23.77 -5.01 21.20
C THR A 678 -25.10 -5.39 21.86
N GLY A 679 -25.96 -6.14 21.16
CA GLY A 679 -27.35 -6.33 21.57
C GLY A 679 -28.24 -5.09 21.39
N HIS A 680 -27.72 -4.02 20.78
CA HIS A 680 -28.41 -2.74 20.68
C HIS A 680 -29.42 -2.69 19.52
N THR A 681 -30.26 -1.66 19.56
CA THR A 681 -31.12 -1.24 18.44
C THR A 681 -30.52 -0.03 17.75
N TYR A 682 -30.49 -0.08 16.43
CA TYR A 682 -29.95 0.97 15.57
C TYR A 682 -31.03 1.55 14.67
N LYS A 683 -30.85 2.81 14.29
CA LYS A 683 -31.70 3.55 13.36
C LYS A 683 -30.85 4.17 12.26
N VAL A 684 -31.17 3.84 11.01
CA VAL A 684 -30.72 4.59 9.82
C VAL A 684 -31.74 5.66 9.52
N ALA A 685 -31.28 6.89 9.33
CA ALA A 685 -32.11 8.03 8.94
C ALA A 685 -31.34 8.92 7.96
N PHE A 686 -32.06 9.81 7.29
CA PHE A 686 -31.53 10.62 6.19
C PHE A 686 -31.53 12.11 6.52
N ASP A 687 -30.59 12.84 5.91
CA ASP A 687 -30.45 14.29 5.99
C ASP A 687 -30.07 14.84 4.60
N THR A 688 -30.10 16.16 4.43
CA THR A 688 -29.62 16.84 3.23
C THR A 688 -28.31 17.55 3.52
N VAL A 689 -27.21 17.03 2.99
CA VAL A 689 -25.87 17.62 3.11
C VAL A 689 -25.40 18.01 1.72
N GLY A 690 -25.00 19.26 1.53
CA GLY A 690 -24.49 19.74 0.22
C GLY A 690 -25.52 19.72 -0.93
N GLY A 691 -26.81 19.52 -0.65
CA GLY A 691 -27.87 19.37 -1.65
C GLY A 691 -28.16 17.92 -2.04
N SER A 692 -27.43 16.95 -1.48
CA SER A 692 -27.62 15.51 -1.70
C SER A 692 -28.24 14.84 -0.47
N THR A 693 -29.06 13.81 -0.71
CA THR A 693 -29.59 12.95 0.38
C THR A 693 -28.46 12.09 0.93
N SER A 694 -28.05 12.37 2.17
CA SER A 694 -27.10 11.57 2.95
C SER A 694 -27.82 10.75 4.02
N TRP A 695 -27.20 9.70 4.52
CA TRP A 695 -27.69 8.92 5.67
C TRP A 695 -26.71 8.93 6.85
N TYR A 696 -27.25 8.64 8.02
CA TYR A 696 -26.51 8.45 9.26
C TYR A 696 -27.07 7.27 10.04
N LEU A 697 -26.22 6.66 10.87
CA LEU A 697 -26.58 5.53 11.74
C LEU A 697 -26.52 5.99 13.20
N ASN A 698 -27.65 5.92 13.88
CA ASN A 698 -27.76 6.16 15.31
C ASN A 698 -27.87 4.83 16.08
N ASP A 699 -27.12 4.70 17.16
CA ASP A 699 -27.36 3.68 18.18
C ASP A 699 -28.43 4.23 19.15
N GLU A 700 -29.68 3.81 18.97
CA GLU A 700 -30.82 4.26 19.79
C GLU A 700 -30.73 3.80 21.25
N THR A 701 -29.89 2.80 21.54
CA THR A 701 -29.72 2.28 22.91
C THR A 701 -28.81 3.20 23.72
N THR A 702 -27.77 3.76 23.09
CA THR A 702 -26.81 4.68 23.73
C THR A 702 -27.07 6.16 23.43
N GLY A 703 -27.80 6.46 22.35
CA GLY A 703 -28.01 7.81 21.83
C GLY A 703 -26.84 8.38 21.02
N ASN A 704 -25.91 7.54 20.58
CA ASN A 704 -24.71 7.97 19.85
C ASN A 704 -24.83 7.77 18.34
N ILE A 705 -24.48 8.79 17.57
CA ILE A 705 -24.28 8.66 16.12
C ILE A 705 -22.99 7.90 15.86
N LYS A 706 -23.10 6.77 15.18
CA LYS A 706 -21.99 5.88 14.86
C LYS A 706 -21.36 6.19 13.51
N VAL A 707 -22.19 6.63 12.56
CA VAL A 707 -21.82 6.95 11.19
C VAL A 707 -22.63 8.18 10.78
N SER A 708 -22.02 9.13 10.07
CA SER A 708 -22.68 10.33 9.57
C SER A 708 -22.26 10.65 8.13
N ASN A 709 -23.06 11.50 7.47
CA ASN A 709 -22.78 12.10 6.16
C ASN A 709 -22.40 11.09 5.07
N GLN A 710 -23.11 9.96 5.00
CA GLN A 710 -22.87 8.94 3.99
C GLN A 710 -23.80 9.16 2.80
N GLU A 711 -23.25 9.37 1.61
CA GLU A 711 -24.03 9.56 0.39
C GLU A 711 -24.28 8.26 -0.37
N ASN A 712 -23.47 7.22 -0.12
CA ASN A 712 -23.57 5.96 -0.83
C ASN A 712 -24.89 5.26 -0.51
N GLN A 713 -25.76 5.19 -1.53
CA GLN A 713 -27.03 4.47 -1.51
C GLN A 713 -27.11 3.43 -2.66
N SER A 714 -25.97 3.05 -3.24
CA SER A 714 -25.92 2.27 -4.47
C SER A 714 -26.10 0.76 -4.29
N GLY A 715 -25.90 0.25 -3.07
CA GLY A 715 -25.89 -1.20 -2.79
C GLY A 715 -24.62 -1.91 -3.25
N ASN A 716 -23.50 -1.19 -3.39
CA ASN A 716 -22.18 -1.79 -3.62
C ASN A 716 -21.55 -2.29 -2.29
N ASN A 717 -20.25 -2.62 -2.28
CA ASN A 717 -19.58 -3.11 -1.06
C ASN A 717 -18.92 -2.00 -0.21
N ASP A 718 -19.03 -0.73 -0.62
CA ASP A 718 -18.31 0.39 -0.02
C ASP A 718 -19.11 1.04 1.12
N TYR A 719 -19.24 0.30 2.22
CA TYR A 719 -19.98 0.72 3.39
C TYR A 719 -19.12 0.65 4.67
N PRO A 720 -19.36 1.53 5.65
CA PRO A 720 -18.57 1.60 6.88
C PRO A 720 -18.80 0.38 7.78
N VAL A 721 -17.76 0.02 8.54
CA VAL A 721 -17.82 -1.07 9.53
C VAL A 721 -18.04 -0.48 10.92
N VAL A 722 -19.13 -0.85 11.60
CA VAL A 722 -19.53 -0.32 12.91
C VAL A 722 -19.98 -1.46 13.81
N ASP A 723 -19.43 -1.54 15.03
CA ASP A 723 -19.85 -2.51 16.05
C ASP A 723 -19.92 -3.97 15.54
N GLY A 724 -19.04 -4.33 14.60
CA GLY A 724 -19.02 -5.66 13.97
C GLY A 724 -20.02 -5.85 12.84
N LEU A 725 -20.58 -4.76 12.29
CA LEU A 725 -21.58 -4.75 11.22
C LEU A 725 -21.08 -3.93 10.03
N VAL A 726 -21.48 -4.33 8.82
CA VAL A 726 -21.50 -3.47 7.64
C VAL A 726 -22.96 -3.10 7.39
N VAL A 727 -23.27 -1.80 7.41
CA VAL A 727 -24.65 -1.31 7.19
C VAL A 727 -24.77 -0.79 5.77
N GLU A 728 -25.38 -1.60 4.92
CA GLU A 728 -25.69 -1.28 3.53
C GLU A 728 -27.03 -0.53 3.45
N VAL A 729 -27.01 0.64 2.82
CA VAL A 729 -28.21 1.43 2.54
C VAL A 729 -28.42 1.46 1.04
N THR A 730 -29.59 1.08 0.58
CA THR A 730 -29.96 1.07 -0.84
C THR A 730 -31.08 2.05 -1.09
N GLY A 731 -30.84 2.97 -2.02
CA GLY A 731 -31.86 3.84 -2.58
C GLY A 731 -32.50 3.15 -3.78
N PRO A 732 -33.81 3.31 -4.00
CA PRO A 732 -34.43 2.76 -5.19
C PRO A 732 -33.98 3.58 -6.42
N PRO A 733 -33.87 2.95 -7.60
CA PRO A 733 -33.43 3.65 -8.80
C PRO A 733 -34.46 4.70 -9.22
N ILE A 734 -33.98 5.82 -9.76
CA ILE A 734 -34.82 6.87 -10.37
C ILE A 734 -35.41 6.32 -11.67
N ALA A 735 -36.54 5.62 -11.56
CA ALA A 735 -37.17 4.87 -12.64
C ALA A 735 -38.67 4.70 -12.39
N GLY A 736 -39.42 4.33 -13.43
CA GLY A 736 -40.82 3.96 -13.30
C GLY A 736 -40.99 2.63 -12.53
N LYS A 737 -41.89 2.62 -11.54
CA LYS A 737 -42.22 1.44 -10.72
C LYS A 737 -43.32 0.60 -11.35
N SER A 738 -44.40 1.23 -11.80
CA SER A 738 -45.50 0.53 -12.47
C SER A 738 -46.35 1.44 -13.33
N ALA A 739 -46.98 0.86 -14.36
CA ALA A 739 -48.03 1.48 -15.15
C ALA A 739 -49.28 0.60 -15.08
N THR A 740 -50.41 1.17 -14.68
CA THR A 740 -51.70 0.47 -14.55
C THR A 740 -52.78 1.23 -15.28
N TYR A 741 -53.91 0.58 -15.54
CA TYR A 741 -55.03 1.20 -16.24
C TYR A 741 -56.37 0.76 -15.67
N LYS A 742 -57.41 1.55 -15.93
CA LYS A 742 -58.80 1.22 -15.65
C LYS A 742 -59.65 1.58 -16.88
N SER A 743 -60.39 0.62 -17.40
CA SER A 743 -61.28 0.77 -18.56
C SER A 743 -62.59 1.49 -18.19
N ALA A 744 -63.44 1.74 -19.20
CA ALA A 744 -64.82 2.18 -19.01
C ALA A 744 -65.65 1.15 -18.20
N ASP A 745 -66.76 1.59 -17.59
CA ASP A 745 -67.70 0.73 -16.86
C ASP A 745 -69.13 0.87 -17.43
N PRO A 746 -69.70 -0.19 -18.05
CA PRO A 746 -69.07 -1.49 -18.34
C PRO A 746 -67.98 -1.38 -19.43
N PRO A 747 -66.96 -2.25 -19.43
CA PRO A 747 -65.87 -2.19 -20.40
C PRO A 747 -66.33 -2.63 -21.79
N ASN A 748 -65.91 -1.92 -22.84
CA ASN A 748 -66.18 -2.29 -24.22
C ASN A 748 -64.94 -2.93 -24.88
N LEU A 749 -63.74 -2.52 -24.48
CA LEU A 749 -62.44 -3.03 -24.94
C LEU A 749 -61.47 -3.14 -23.75
N SER A 750 -60.23 -3.57 -24.00
CA SER A 750 -59.14 -3.37 -23.05
C SER A 750 -58.20 -2.31 -23.62
N PRO A 751 -58.00 -1.15 -22.97
CA PRO A 751 -57.13 -0.11 -23.51
C PRO A 751 -55.66 -0.58 -23.60
N VAL A 752 -55.27 -1.59 -22.81
CA VAL A 752 -53.91 -2.15 -22.73
C VAL A 752 -54.00 -3.68 -22.54
N ALA A 753 -53.32 -4.49 -23.37
CA ALA A 753 -53.24 -5.94 -23.11
C ALA A 753 -52.00 -6.31 -22.28
N LEU A 754 -52.21 -6.93 -21.11
CA LEU A 754 -51.23 -7.81 -20.46
C LEU A 754 -51.36 -9.21 -21.09
N ALA A 755 -50.24 -9.87 -21.37
CA ALA A 755 -50.16 -11.06 -22.22
C ALA A 755 -50.91 -12.33 -21.72
N ALA A 756 -51.75 -12.22 -20.68
CA ALA A 756 -52.40 -13.36 -20.03
C ALA A 756 -53.92 -13.17 -19.79
N ASP A 757 -54.59 -12.19 -20.41
CA ASP A 757 -56.04 -12.02 -20.23
C ASP A 757 -56.85 -12.67 -21.37
N PRO A 758 -57.42 -13.88 -21.19
CA PRO A 758 -58.21 -14.58 -22.20
C PRO A 758 -59.64 -14.02 -22.38
N ASP A 759 -60.08 -13.05 -21.58
CA ASP A 759 -61.49 -12.64 -21.53
C ASP A 759 -61.89 -11.49 -22.50
N TYR A 760 -60.99 -11.00 -23.36
CA TYR A 760 -61.29 -9.83 -24.22
C TYR A 760 -60.98 -10.05 -25.71
N ALA A 761 -62.00 -10.52 -26.45
CA ALA A 761 -61.94 -10.79 -27.89
C ALA A 761 -61.93 -9.52 -28.80
N GLY A 762 -61.92 -8.30 -28.23
CA GLY A 762 -62.10 -7.04 -28.96
C GLY A 762 -60.82 -6.26 -29.35
N GLY A 763 -59.65 -6.61 -28.80
CA GLY A 763 -58.38 -5.91 -29.08
C GLY A 763 -58.06 -4.75 -28.11
N ARG A 764 -56.93 -4.06 -28.35
CA ARG A 764 -56.45 -2.87 -27.62
C ARG A 764 -56.19 -1.70 -28.57
N TRP A 765 -56.07 -0.48 -28.03
CA TRP A 765 -55.81 0.71 -28.86
C TRP A 765 -54.46 1.39 -28.65
N PHE A 766 -53.71 1.11 -27.57
CA PHE A 766 -52.30 1.52 -27.48
C PHE A 766 -51.44 0.52 -26.70
N THR A 767 -50.13 0.62 -26.87
CA THR A 767 -49.13 -0.21 -26.17
C THR A 767 -47.76 0.48 -26.15
N GLY A 768 -46.81 -0.02 -25.35
CA GLY A 768 -45.41 0.36 -25.52
C GLY A 768 -44.73 -0.35 -26.69
N GLY A 769 -43.74 0.31 -27.27
CA GLY A 769 -43.08 -0.12 -28.50
C GLY A 769 -41.71 -0.78 -28.38
N SER A 770 -41.34 -1.34 -27.22
CA SER A 770 -39.98 -1.87 -26.98
C SER A 770 -38.89 -0.83 -27.27
N HIS A 771 -39.14 0.42 -26.91
CA HIS A 771 -38.27 1.56 -27.18
C HIS A 771 -37.18 1.78 -26.12
N GLY A 772 -37.08 0.88 -25.14
CA GLY A 772 -36.11 0.97 -24.04
C GLY A 772 -36.65 1.58 -22.74
N GLY A 773 -37.93 1.94 -22.67
CA GLY A 773 -38.55 2.50 -21.46
C GLY A 773 -38.64 1.53 -20.28
N GLU A 774 -38.75 2.10 -19.07
CA GLU A 774 -38.71 1.37 -17.81
C GLU A 774 -39.99 0.55 -17.58
N ILE A 775 -41.14 1.07 -18.02
CA ILE A 775 -42.45 0.44 -17.79
C ILE A 775 -43.25 0.33 -19.08
N PHE A 776 -44.38 -0.38 -18.99
CA PHE A 776 -45.35 -0.50 -20.07
C PHE A 776 -44.77 -1.04 -21.39
N PHE A 777 -44.01 -2.15 -21.34
CA PHE A 777 -43.37 -2.77 -22.53
C PHE A 777 -42.35 -1.88 -23.24
N GLY A 778 -41.67 -1.00 -22.50
CA GLY A 778 -40.61 -0.16 -23.05
C GLY A 778 -41.07 1.12 -23.72
N GLY A 779 -42.31 1.54 -23.50
CA GLY A 779 -42.88 2.76 -24.11
C GLY A 779 -42.99 3.95 -23.17
N ILE A 780 -42.63 3.82 -21.89
CA ILE A 780 -42.79 4.89 -20.92
C ILE A 780 -41.55 5.00 -20.06
N PHE A 781 -41.12 6.24 -19.87
CA PHE A 781 -39.92 6.60 -19.14
C PHE A 781 -40.23 7.59 -18.03
N LEU A 782 -39.50 7.46 -16.92
CA LEU A 782 -39.28 8.60 -16.04
C LEU A 782 -38.26 9.51 -16.72
N GLU A 783 -38.48 10.82 -16.72
CA GLU A 783 -37.80 11.72 -17.67
C GLU A 783 -36.26 11.64 -17.73
N PRO A 784 -35.54 11.50 -16.60
CA PRO A 784 -34.08 11.38 -16.61
C PRO A 784 -33.54 10.27 -17.50
N ASN A 785 -34.35 9.26 -17.75
CA ASN A 785 -33.98 8.08 -18.52
C ASN A 785 -34.37 8.17 -20.01
N PHE A 786 -35.01 9.27 -20.44
CA PHE A 786 -35.36 9.50 -21.85
C PHE A 786 -34.55 10.64 -22.47
N TRP A 787 -34.77 11.90 -22.06
CA TRP A 787 -34.09 13.06 -22.63
C TRP A 787 -32.81 13.44 -21.88
N GLY A 788 -32.68 13.03 -20.62
CA GLY A 788 -31.56 13.37 -19.74
C GLY A 788 -31.96 14.38 -18.66
N GLU A 789 -31.17 15.44 -18.47
CA GLU A 789 -31.40 16.36 -17.35
C GLU A 789 -32.76 17.08 -17.40
N THR A 790 -33.38 17.22 -16.25
CA THR A 790 -34.59 18.02 -16.05
C THR A 790 -34.47 18.91 -14.82
N SER A 791 -35.27 19.98 -14.75
CA SER A 791 -35.27 20.93 -13.63
C SER A 791 -35.86 20.37 -12.34
N ILE A 792 -36.48 19.19 -12.37
CA ILE A 792 -37.04 18.54 -11.19
C ILE A 792 -36.03 17.64 -10.48
N THR A 793 -36.06 17.69 -9.17
CA THR A 793 -35.22 16.87 -8.29
C THR A 793 -35.83 15.50 -8.04
N PRO A 794 -35.05 14.47 -7.65
CA PRO A 794 -35.57 13.11 -7.44
C PRO A 794 -36.78 12.96 -6.51
N PRO A 795 -36.94 13.76 -5.43
CA PRO A 795 -38.15 13.70 -4.59
C PRO A 795 -39.42 14.28 -5.25
N GLU A 796 -39.29 14.98 -6.38
CA GLU A 796 -40.39 15.69 -7.05
C GLU A 796 -41.12 14.85 -8.09
N TYR A 797 -40.67 13.63 -8.41
CA TYR A 797 -41.43 12.71 -9.28
C TYR A 797 -42.70 12.23 -8.58
N LYS A 798 -43.85 12.43 -9.24
CA LYS A 798 -45.18 12.13 -8.68
C LYS A 798 -45.87 10.96 -9.37
N THR A 799 -46.79 10.33 -8.65
CA THR A 799 -47.77 9.42 -9.25
C THR A 799 -48.72 10.21 -10.14
N VAL A 800 -48.79 9.85 -11.42
CA VAL A 800 -49.61 10.55 -12.41
C VAL A 800 -50.75 9.67 -12.88
N ARG A 801 -51.97 10.22 -12.96
CA ARG A 801 -53.11 9.62 -13.66
C ARG A 801 -53.48 10.43 -14.90
N LEU A 802 -53.66 9.76 -16.02
CA LEU A 802 -54.17 10.31 -17.27
C LEU A 802 -55.59 9.80 -17.51
N ASP A 803 -56.56 10.69 -17.67
CA ASP A 803 -57.96 10.34 -17.91
C ASP A 803 -58.33 10.63 -19.37
N PHE A 804 -58.40 9.61 -20.22
CA PHE A 804 -58.67 9.69 -21.66
C PHE A 804 -60.16 9.68 -21.98
N ARG A 805 -60.56 10.46 -22.99
CA ARG A 805 -61.92 10.52 -23.56
C ARG A 805 -62.00 9.77 -24.89
N PRO A 806 -63.11 9.06 -25.16
CA PRO A 806 -63.27 8.35 -26.42
C PRO A 806 -63.49 9.31 -27.59
N MET A 807 -63.07 8.86 -28.78
CA MET A 807 -63.34 9.52 -30.04
C MET A 807 -64.83 9.35 -30.40
N ALA A 808 -65.51 10.46 -30.69
CA ALA A 808 -66.89 10.47 -31.15
C ALA A 808 -67.02 10.46 -32.67
N SER A 809 -66.09 11.13 -33.38
CA SER A 809 -66.07 11.17 -34.83
C SER A 809 -64.70 11.58 -35.35
N TYR A 810 -64.42 11.28 -36.62
CA TYR A 810 -63.21 11.70 -37.33
C TYR A 810 -63.55 12.13 -38.75
N THR A 811 -62.61 12.86 -39.36
CA THR A 811 -62.66 13.23 -40.78
C THR A 811 -61.80 12.24 -41.56
N ASP A 812 -62.45 11.36 -42.31
CA ASP A 812 -61.80 10.41 -43.22
C ASP A 812 -61.24 11.17 -44.44
N LEU A 813 -59.96 11.53 -44.39
CA LEU A 813 -59.28 12.33 -45.39
C LEU A 813 -58.87 11.50 -46.61
N ASN A 814 -58.59 10.21 -46.41
CA ASN A 814 -58.15 9.30 -47.48
C ASN A 814 -59.31 8.47 -48.07
N GLY A 815 -60.51 8.54 -47.49
CA GLY A 815 -61.74 7.95 -48.00
C GLY A 815 -61.85 6.44 -47.81
N ASN A 816 -61.12 5.85 -46.86
CA ASN A 816 -61.07 4.40 -46.66
C ASN A 816 -62.17 3.86 -45.71
N GLY A 817 -62.95 4.75 -45.10
CA GLY A 817 -64.05 4.42 -44.19
C GLY A 817 -63.61 3.97 -42.80
N SER A 818 -62.38 4.27 -42.39
CA SER A 818 -61.79 3.96 -41.08
C SER A 818 -60.90 5.11 -40.62
N TYR A 819 -60.75 5.27 -39.30
CA TYR A 819 -59.84 6.29 -38.78
C TYR A 819 -58.38 5.85 -39.00
N ASN A 820 -57.57 6.75 -39.56
CA ASN A 820 -56.12 6.64 -39.54
C ASN A 820 -55.52 7.65 -38.55
N ILE A 821 -54.48 7.23 -37.83
CA ILE A 821 -53.71 8.13 -36.96
C ILE A 821 -53.25 9.33 -37.79
N GLY A 822 -53.39 10.54 -37.23
CA GLY A 822 -53.13 11.81 -37.92
C GLY A 822 -54.36 12.44 -38.58
N GLU A 823 -55.46 11.71 -38.76
CA GLU A 823 -56.70 12.31 -39.24
C GLU A 823 -57.36 13.19 -38.15
N PRO A 824 -58.00 14.31 -38.54
CA PRO A 824 -58.71 15.16 -37.60
C PRO A 824 -59.83 14.41 -36.88
N TYR A 825 -59.76 14.33 -35.55
CA TYR A 825 -60.78 13.69 -34.72
C TYR A 825 -61.42 14.63 -33.69
N PHE A 826 -62.61 14.24 -33.22
CA PHE A 826 -63.36 14.90 -32.16
C PHE A 826 -63.70 13.88 -31.06
N VAL A 827 -63.47 14.26 -29.81
CA VAL A 827 -63.88 13.47 -28.64
C VAL A 827 -65.37 13.67 -28.31
N ASP A 828 -65.93 12.77 -27.52
CA ASP A 828 -67.34 12.78 -27.12
C ASP A 828 -67.77 13.91 -26.18
N ASP A 829 -66.87 14.33 -25.28
CA ASP A 829 -67.10 15.40 -24.32
C ASP A 829 -65.87 16.31 -24.24
N THR A 830 -65.96 17.46 -24.93
CA THR A 830 -64.90 18.47 -24.95
C THR A 830 -64.77 19.25 -23.64
N THR A 831 -65.62 19.01 -22.65
CA THR A 831 -65.52 19.64 -21.32
C THR A 831 -64.62 18.85 -20.36
N GLN A 832 -64.27 17.61 -20.71
CA GLN A 832 -63.43 16.71 -19.92
C GLN A 832 -62.05 16.46 -20.54
N ILE A 833 -61.57 17.42 -21.32
CA ILE A 833 -60.23 17.41 -21.93
C ILE A 833 -59.44 18.64 -21.49
N GLN A 834 -58.12 18.60 -21.69
CA GLN A 834 -57.27 19.78 -21.49
C GLN A 834 -56.54 20.17 -22.77
N LYS A 835 -55.77 21.26 -22.68
CA LYS A 835 -54.82 21.65 -23.71
C LYS A 835 -53.39 21.27 -23.34
N ALA A 836 -52.55 21.08 -24.34
CA ALA A 836 -51.12 20.83 -24.21
C ALA A 836 -50.30 21.82 -25.04
N PHE A 837 -49.08 22.06 -24.59
CA PHE A 837 -48.08 22.84 -25.33
C PHE A 837 -47.47 21.95 -26.41
N MET A 838 -47.61 22.33 -27.68
CA MET A 838 -47.15 21.50 -28.80
C MET A 838 -45.87 22.05 -29.40
N TYR A 839 -44.92 21.16 -29.69
CA TYR A 839 -43.68 21.48 -30.40
C TYR A 839 -43.52 20.56 -31.61
N GLN A 840 -43.01 21.09 -32.72
CA GLN A 840 -42.71 20.27 -33.89
C GLN A 840 -41.50 19.36 -33.67
N THR A 841 -40.45 19.90 -33.06
CA THR A 841 -39.18 19.23 -32.89
C THR A 841 -38.52 19.64 -31.58
N PHE A 842 -37.39 19.01 -31.27
CA PHE A 842 -36.55 19.25 -30.10
C PHE A 842 -35.79 20.57 -30.21
N SER A 843 -36.50 21.69 -30.35
CA SER A 843 -35.89 23.01 -30.52
C SER A 843 -36.77 24.13 -29.96
N PRO A 844 -36.15 25.14 -29.33
CA PRO A 844 -36.83 26.36 -28.88
C PRO A 844 -37.80 26.94 -29.90
N ALA A 845 -37.34 27.16 -31.14
CA ALA A 845 -38.10 27.83 -32.20
C ALA A 845 -39.20 26.95 -32.84
N ALA A 846 -39.44 25.75 -32.31
CA ALA A 846 -40.37 24.78 -32.87
C ALA A 846 -41.74 24.78 -32.17
N TYR A 847 -42.01 25.76 -31.30
CA TYR A 847 -43.29 25.87 -30.61
C TYR A 847 -44.45 26.13 -31.59
N LEU A 848 -45.48 25.28 -31.54
CA LEU A 848 -46.64 25.33 -32.42
C LEU A 848 -47.83 26.05 -31.79
N GLY A 849 -47.95 26.00 -30.45
CA GLY A 849 -49.05 26.63 -29.71
C GLY A 849 -49.66 25.73 -28.64
N PHE A 850 -50.87 26.11 -28.20
CA PHE A 850 -51.59 25.48 -27.09
C PHE A 850 -52.94 24.91 -27.55
N PHE A 851 -53.00 23.60 -27.76
CA PHE A 851 -54.09 22.90 -28.45
C PHE A 851 -54.71 21.78 -27.63
N ASN A 852 -55.94 21.39 -27.95
CA ASN A 852 -56.69 20.38 -27.22
C ASN A 852 -56.06 18.98 -27.37
N ILE A 853 -55.99 18.23 -26.28
CA ILE A 853 -55.56 16.83 -26.24
C ILE A 853 -56.68 15.97 -25.63
N PRO A 854 -56.79 14.67 -25.95
CA PRO A 854 -57.98 13.88 -25.61
C PRO A 854 -57.98 13.33 -24.18
N PHE A 855 -57.11 13.82 -23.31
CA PHE A 855 -57.02 13.39 -21.92
C PHE A 855 -56.72 14.56 -20.99
N THR A 856 -56.88 14.32 -19.69
CA THR A 856 -56.39 15.22 -18.64
C THR A 856 -55.32 14.52 -17.80
N ALA A 857 -54.31 15.26 -17.31
CA ALA A 857 -53.22 14.71 -16.50
C ALA A 857 -53.30 15.23 -15.06
N TRP A 858 -53.12 14.34 -14.10
CA TRP A 858 -53.29 14.62 -12.67
C TRP A 858 -52.17 14.01 -11.84
N ASP A 859 -51.56 14.81 -10.99
CA ASP A 859 -50.80 14.36 -9.82
C ASP A 859 -51.81 13.86 -8.78
N ILE A 860 -51.65 12.60 -8.38
CA ILE A 860 -52.56 11.88 -7.49
C ILE A 860 -51.85 11.33 -6.25
N ASP A 861 -50.68 11.86 -5.88
CA ASP A 861 -50.03 11.50 -4.62
C ASP A 861 -50.91 11.82 -3.39
N ASP A 862 -51.78 12.85 -3.50
CA ASP A 862 -52.94 13.05 -2.62
C ASP A 862 -54.25 12.79 -3.39
N PRO A 863 -54.80 11.57 -3.37
CA PRO A 863 -56.03 11.23 -4.08
C PRO A 863 -57.26 12.02 -3.62
N ALA A 864 -57.24 12.62 -2.42
CA ALA A 864 -58.33 13.45 -1.92
C ALA A 864 -58.30 14.87 -2.53
N ASN A 865 -57.13 15.34 -2.93
CA ASN A 865 -56.91 16.66 -3.52
C ASN A 865 -56.02 16.55 -4.78
N PRO A 866 -56.46 15.85 -5.85
CA PRO A 866 -55.66 15.67 -7.04
C PRO A 866 -55.39 17.01 -7.73
N ARG A 867 -54.17 17.16 -8.28
CA ARG A 867 -53.69 18.40 -8.87
C ARG A 867 -53.49 18.23 -10.36
N GLN A 868 -54.18 19.03 -11.17
CA GLN A 868 -54.07 18.93 -12.63
C GLN A 868 -52.70 19.46 -13.10
N LEU A 869 -52.12 18.80 -14.12
CA LEU A 869 -50.76 19.02 -14.60
C LEU A 869 -50.72 19.54 -16.03
N ASN A 870 -49.69 20.32 -16.35
CA ASN A 870 -49.37 20.67 -17.74
C ASN A 870 -48.84 19.46 -18.52
N VAL A 871 -49.05 19.49 -19.83
CA VAL A 871 -48.60 18.46 -20.78
C VAL A 871 -47.92 19.15 -21.95
N VAL A 872 -46.79 18.58 -22.39
CA VAL A 872 -46.13 18.93 -23.65
C VAL A 872 -46.26 17.76 -24.61
N VAL A 873 -46.57 18.04 -25.87
CA VAL A 873 -46.67 17.04 -26.93
C VAL A 873 -45.73 17.44 -28.05
N ARG A 874 -45.02 16.45 -28.59
CA ARG A 874 -44.35 16.62 -29.88
C ARG A 874 -45.31 16.22 -30.99
N ASP A 875 -45.66 17.20 -31.83
CA ASP A 875 -46.58 17.10 -32.96
C ASP A 875 -45.79 17.40 -34.25
N ARG A 876 -45.22 16.36 -34.86
CA ARG A 876 -44.28 16.51 -35.96
C ARG A 876 -44.97 16.75 -37.31
N ASP A 877 -46.15 16.16 -37.51
CA ASP A 877 -47.03 16.37 -38.66
C ASP A 877 -47.85 17.65 -38.59
N GLN A 878 -47.85 18.33 -37.43
CA GLN A 878 -48.45 19.65 -37.23
C GLN A 878 -49.94 19.68 -37.56
N ASN A 879 -50.64 18.59 -37.24
CA ASN A 879 -52.10 18.56 -37.35
C ASN A 879 -52.77 19.21 -36.12
N PHE A 880 -51.97 19.64 -35.12
CA PHE A 880 -52.39 20.27 -33.87
C PHE A 880 -53.29 19.38 -33.03
N GLN A 881 -53.12 18.06 -33.16
CA GLN A 881 -53.80 17.06 -32.36
C GLN A 881 -52.75 16.15 -31.70
N TRP A 882 -53.19 15.43 -30.66
CA TRP A 882 -52.36 14.40 -30.06
C TRP A 882 -52.54 13.10 -30.83
N ASP A 883 -51.42 12.50 -31.23
CA ASP A 883 -51.37 11.24 -31.96
C ASP A 883 -50.39 10.24 -31.32
N LEU A 884 -50.68 8.96 -31.53
CA LEU A 884 -49.78 7.87 -31.15
C LEU A 884 -48.59 7.78 -32.11
N HIS A 885 -47.50 7.17 -31.63
CA HIS A 885 -46.38 6.84 -32.50
C HIS A 885 -46.75 5.72 -33.49
N ASN A 886 -46.40 5.91 -34.76
CA ASN A 886 -46.61 4.94 -35.83
C ASN A 886 -45.33 4.75 -36.68
N LEU A 887 -44.83 3.51 -36.78
CA LEU A 887 -43.62 3.14 -37.54
C LEU A 887 -43.90 2.62 -38.96
N THR A 888 -45.15 2.27 -39.27
CA THR A 888 -45.51 1.59 -40.52
C THR A 888 -45.76 2.59 -41.67
N ASP A 889 -44.70 2.79 -42.47
CA ASP A 889 -44.60 2.95 -43.95
C ASP A 889 -45.79 3.50 -44.77
N PRO A 890 -45.58 4.48 -45.68
CA PRO A 890 -44.91 5.77 -45.50
C PRO A 890 -45.89 6.81 -44.91
N PRO A 891 -45.42 8.02 -44.53
CA PRO A 891 -46.28 9.19 -44.31
C PRO A 891 -47.43 9.23 -45.34
N ASP A 892 -48.68 9.11 -44.88
CA ASP A 892 -49.83 9.22 -45.78
C ASP A 892 -49.87 10.66 -46.28
N THR A 893 -49.42 10.86 -47.52
CA THR A 893 -49.37 12.17 -48.19
C THR A 893 -50.73 12.87 -48.29
N LEU A 894 -51.82 12.16 -48.01
CA LEU A 894 -53.17 12.72 -47.93
C LEU A 894 -53.48 13.34 -46.55
N LEU A 895 -52.68 13.04 -45.53
CA LEU A 895 -52.75 13.64 -44.20
C LEU A 895 -51.99 14.97 -44.15
N PRO A 896 -52.31 15.86 -43.19
CA PRO A 896 -51.59 17.12 -43.01
C PRO A 896 -50.07 16.92 -42.90
N ARG A 897 -49.31 17.70 -43.69
CA ARG A 897 -47.83 17.67 -43.77
C ARG A 897 -47.22 16.27 -43.87
N ASP A 898 -47.84 15.46 -44.73
CA ASP A 898 -47.45 14.09 -45.01
C ASP A 898 -47.74 13.11 -43.84
N GLY A 899 -48.33 13.49 -42.70
CA GLY A 899 -48.70 12.52 -41.65
C GLY A 899 -47.52 11.85 -40.95
N ASP A 900 -46.40 12.56 -40.81
CA ASP A 900 -45.17 12.10 -40.16
C ASP A 900 -45.28 12.02 -38.61
N GLN A 901 -45.90 10.95 -38.11
CA GLN A 901 -46.07 10.66 -36.67
C GLN A 901 -44.87 9.93 -36.04
N GLN A 902 -43.75 9.85 -36.76
CA GLN A 902 -42.55 9.24 -36.21
C GLN A 902 -42.05 10.14 -35.08
N PHE A 903 -41.83 9.52 -33.91
CA PHE A 903 -41.31 10.17 -32.72
C PHE A 903 -42.25 11.24 -32.13
N ASN A 904 -43.56 10.98 -32.18
CA ASN A 904 -44.53 11.70 -31.35
C ASN A 904 -44.39 11.25 -29.89
N TYR A 905 -44.10 12.20 -29.03
CA TYR A 905 -43.82 12.00 -27.62
C TYR A 905 -44.75 12.87 -26.78
N THR A 906 -45.04 12.41 -25.59
CA THR A 906 -45.84 13.15 -24.60
C THR A 906 -45.06 13.27 -23.31
N TRP A 907 -44.89 14.49 -22.83
CA TRP A 907 -44.31 14.79 -21.53
C TRP A 907 -45.38 15.24 -20.56
N ILE A 908 -45.40 14.64 -19.38
CA ILE A 908 -46.23 15.10 -18.26
C ILE A 908 -45.35 15.91 -17.31
N LEU A 909 -45.76 17.13 -17.02
CA LEU A 909 -44.94 18.09 -16.28
C LEU A 909 -45.35 18.17 -14.80
N ASN A 910 -44.43 18.52 -13.91
CA ASN A 910 -44.70 18.74 -12.49
C ASN A 910 -45.41 20.08 -12.21
N THR A 911 -45.53 20.97 -13.19
CA THR A 911 -46.23 22.26 -13.02
C THR A 911 -47.76 22.16 -13.06
N ASN A 912 -48.43 23.06 -12.31
CA ASN A 912 -49.89 23.18 -12.30
C ASN A 912 -50.44 23.51 -13.68
N TYR A 913 -51.53 22.85 -14.07
CA TYR A 913 -52.21 23.11 -15.33
C TYR A 913 -52.57 24.60 -15.48
N ASP A 914 -52.08 25.22 -16.55
CA ASP A 914 -52.36 26.60 -16.91
C ASP A 914 -53.36 26.65 -18.08
N PRO A 915 -54.65 26.96 -17.83
CA PRO A 915 -55.64 27.04 -18.90
C PRO A 915 -55.41 28.22 -19.86
N THR A 916 -54.54 29.18 -19.52
CA THR A 916 -54.20 30.32 -20.39
C THR A 916 -53.13 29.99 -21.42
N GLY A 917 -52.34 28.93 -21.19
CA GLY A 917 -51.28 28.49 -22.10
C GLY A 917 -50.10 29.45 -22.21
N THR A 918 -49.77 30.17 -21.12
CA THR A 918 -48.73 31.21 -21.11
C THR A 918 -47.42 30.77 -20.44
N MET A 919 -47.37 29.55 -19.92
CA MET A 919 -46.20 29.03 -19.21
C MET A 919 -45.08 28.61 -20.18
N TYR A 920 -45.36 27.69 -21.12
CA TYR A 920 -44.33 27.15 -22.02
C TYR A 920 -44.46 27.68 -23.45
N GLY A 921 -43.32 27.95 -24.10
CA GLY A 921 -43.24 28.37 -25.51
C GLY A 921 -41.89 28.98 -25.85
N ASP A 922 -41.70 29.38 -27.10
CA ASP A 922 -40.43 29.94 -27.63
C ASP A 922 -40.15 31.42 -27.25
N GLY A 923 -40.88 31.95 -26.26
CA GLY A 923 -40.89 33.37 -25.91
C GLY A 923 -41.92 34.21 -26.69
N THR A 924 -42.62 33.65 -27.68
CA THR A 924 -43.73 34.33 -28.39
C THR A 924 -45.12 33.94 -27.90
N GLY A 925 -45.25 32.78 -27.24
CA GLY A 925 -46.50 32.29 -26.66
C GLY A 925 -46.40 31.80 -25.21
N GLY A 926 -45.20 31.70 -24.64
CA GLY A 926 -44.97 31.27 -23.26
C GLY A 926 -43.80 31.98 -22.59
N SER A 927 -43.73 31.88 -21.25
CA SER A 927 -42.75 32.57 -20.41
C SER A 927 -41.43 31.80 -20.25
N ILE A 928 -41.46 30.49 -20.46
CA ILE A 928 -40.32 29.57 -20.38
C ILE A 928 -40.31 28.73 -21.65
N ASP A 929 -39.15 28.47 -22.23
CA ASP A 929 -39.03 27.50 -23.31
C ASP A 929 -38.70 26.13 -22.75
N PHE A 930 -39.56 25.15 -23.02
CA PHE A 930 -39.45 23.77 -22.52
C PHE A 930 -38.08 23.14 -22.85
N TRP A 931 -37.51 23.45 -24.02
CA TRP A 931 -36.23 22.90 -24.48
C TRP A 931 -35.01 23.70 -24.02
N SER A 932 -35.17 24.79 -23.28
CA SER A 932 -34.06 25.71 -22.96
C SER A 932 -33.30 25.37 -21.68
N PHE A 933 -33.69 24.32 -20.94
CA PHE A 933 -33.05 24.00 -19.68
C PHE A 933 -31.57 23.61 -19.87
N ASN A 934 -30.73 24.04 -18.93
CA ASN A 934 -29.28 23.86 -18.96
C ASN A 934 -28.63 24.17 -20.33
N GLY A 935 -29.03 25.29 -20.95
CA GLY A 935 -28.46 25.71 -22.24
C GLY A 935 -28.87 24.84 -23.43
N GLY A 936 -29.98 24.10 -23.33
CA GLY A 936 -30.51 23.24 -24.39
C GLY A 936 -30.18 21.75 -24.24
N ASN A 937 -29.45 21.37 -23.18
CA ASN A 937 -29.06 19.99 -22.90
C ASN A 937 -30.03 19.25 -21.98
N GLY A 938 -31.14 19.88 -21.59
CA GLY A 938 -32.18 19.29 -20.76
C GLY A 938 -33.54 19.92 -21.01
N ILE A 939 -34.55 19.50 -20.25
CA ILE A 939 -35.92 20.02 -20.37
C ILE A 939 -36.54 20.46 -19.04
N TRP A 940 -37.41 21.45 -19.13
CA TRP A 940 -38.09 21.98 -17.94
C TRP A 940 -39.23 21.08 -17.48
N ASP A 941 -39.22 20.77 -16.19
CA ASP A 941 -40.34 20.30 -15.37
C ASP A 941 -40.97 18.96 -15.77
N ALA A 942 -40.37 18.20 -16.68
CA ALA A 942 -40.91 16.93 -17.15
C ALA A 942 -40.67 15.79 -16.15
N MET A 943 -41.75 15.12 -15.73
CA MET A 943 -41.70 13.94 -14.86
C MET A 943 -41.69 12.64 -15.65
N TRP A 944 -42.58 12.54 -16.65
CA TRP A 944 -42.80 11.31 -17.41
C TRP A 944 -42.76 11.59 -18.90
N THR A 945 -42.05 10.75 -19.65
CA THR A 945 -42.16 10.67 -21.11
C THR A 945 -42.94 9.43 -21.50
N MET A 946 -43.86 9.60 -22.46
CA MET A 946 -44.56 8.53 -23.12
C MET A 946 -44.20 8.49 -24.60
N TRP A 947 -43.76 7.32 -25.04
CA TRP A 947 -43.55 6.92 -26.41
C TRP A 947 -44.36 5.65 -26.69
N ILE A 948 -45.64 5.86 -26.97
CA ILE A 948 -46.62 4.78 -27.08
C ILE A 948 -47.10 4.60 -28.52
N ASN A 949 -47.28 3.34 -28.91
CA ASN A 949 -47.63 2.93 -30.26
C ASN A 949 -49.09 2.57 -30.35
N ASP A 950 -49.67 2.73 -31.53
CA ASP A 950 -50.86 1.98 -31.90
C ASP A 950 -50.49 0.50 -32.13
N ARG A 951 -51.24 -0.40 -31.50
CA ARG A 951 -51.07 -1.84 -31.73
C ARG A 951 -52.31 -2.60 -31.27
N GLY A 952 -53.16 -2.99 -32.20
CA GLY A 952 -54.32 -3.84 -31.94
C GLY A 952 -55.40 -3.59 -32.98
N THR A 953 -56.62 -4.07 -32.70
CA THR A 953 -57.79 -3.87 -33.56
C THR A 953 -58.80 -2.86 -32.97
N GLY A 954 -58.48 -2.25 -31.82
CA GLY A 954 -59.38 -1.35 -31.11
C GLY A 954 -59.49 0.05 -31.75
N GLY A 955 -58.41 0.55 -32.37
CA GLY A 955 -58.33 1.90 -32.95
C GLY A 955 -58.18 3.01 -31.90
N MET A 956 -57.47 4.09 -32.23
CA MET A 956 -57.13 5.15 -31.26
C MET A 956 -58.38 5.73 -30.58
N LEU A 957 -58.31 5.94 -29.25
CA LEU A 957 -59.38 6.49 -28.40
C LEU A 957 -60.70 5.73 -28.48
N ALA A 958 -60.67 4.39 -28.58
CA ALA A 958 -61.86 3.58 -28.74
C ALA A 958 -62.85 3.62 -27.57
N GLU A 959 -62.37 3.88 -26.34
CA GLU A 959 -63.20 3.99 -25.14
C GLU A 959 -62.57 4.93 -24.10
N GLN A 960 -63.36 5.33 -23.11
CA GLN A 960 -62.86 6.06 -21.94
C GLN A 960 -61.96 5.15 -21.08
N CYS A 961 -60.80 5.65 -20.65
CA CYS A 961 -59.95 4.93 -19.69
C CYS A 961 -59.11 5.88 -18.83
N SER A 962 -58.72 5.44 -17.63
CA SER A 962 -57.70 6.10 -16.83
C SER A 962 -56.40 5.30 -16.82
N PHE A 963 -55.26 5.95 -16.89
CA PHE A 963 -53.95 5.34 -16.97
C PHE A 963 -53.03 5.93 -15.89
N THR A 964 -52.50 5.10 -14.99
CA THR A 964 -51.74 5.52 -13.82
C THR A 964 -50.28 5.10 -13.91
N LEU A 965 -49.38 6.06 -13.77
CA LEU A 965 -47.93 5.92 -13.75
C LEU A 965 -47.42 6.17 -12.34
N VAL A 966 -46.67 5.21 -11.79
CA VAL A 966 -46.14 5.25 -10.43
C VAL A 966 -44.61 5.24 -10.51
N PRO A 967 -43.89 6.24 -9.97
CA PRO A 967 -42.42 6.22 -9.92
C PRO A 967 -41.94 5.38 -8.74
N ASN A 968 -40.66 5.02 -8.71
CA ASN A 968 -40.03 4.61 -7.46
C ASN A 968 -39.92 5.82 -6.52
N ALA A 969 -40.29 5.66 -5.26
CA ALA A 969 -40.15 6.71 -4.27
C ALA A 969 -38.71 6.71 -3.71
N VAL A 970 -37.92 7.74 -3.98
CA VAL A 970 -36.56 7.86 -3.42
C VAL A 970 -36.59 8.01 -1.90
N ASN A 971 -35.49 7.65 -1.22
CA ASN A 971 -35.34 7.95 0.20
C ASN A 971 -35.27 9.47 0.43
N THR A 972 -36.01 9.94 1.42
CA THR A 972 -36.09 11.34 1.84
C THR A 972 -35.72 11.50 3.30
N ILE A 973 -35.62 12.73 3.79
CA ILE A 973 -35.38 13.02 5.22
C ILE A 973 -36.50 12.50 6.16
N GLU A 974 -37.66 12.12 5.60
CA GLU A 974 -38.76 11.52 6.36
C GLU A 974 -38.57 10.01 6.55
N ASP A 975 -37.70 9.39 5.76
CA ASP A 975 -37.44 7.95 5.79
C ASP A 975 -36.57 7.56 6.98
N SER A 976 -36.91 6.43 7.61
CA SER A 976 -36.02 5.80 8.57
C SER A 976 -36.20 4.30 8.63
N PHE A 977 -35.12 3.60 8.94
CA PHE A 977 -35.06 2.16 9.06
C PHE A 977 -34.51 1.78 10.43
N THR A 978 -35.06 0.75 11.06
CA THR A 978 -34.58 0.26 12.37
C THR A 978 -34.28 -1.22 12.35
N PHE A 979 -33.25 -1.63 13.07
CA PHE A 979 -32.92 -3.03 13.28
C PHE A 979 -32.27 -3.23 14.65
N SER A 980 -32.43 -4.42 15.21
CA SER A 980 -31.76 -4.82 16.45
C SER A 980 -30.79 -5.95 16.16
N VAL A 981 -29.64 -5.91 16.81
CA VAL A 981 -28.64 -6.96 16.69
C VAL A 981 -28.68 -7.87 17.91
N PRO A 982 -28.36 -9.16 17.76
CA PRO A 982 -28.35 -10.07 18.89
C PRO A 982 -27.15 -9.77 19.81
N ASP A 983 -27.35 -9.93 21.12
CA ASP A 983 -26.30 -9.72 22.12
C ASP A 983 -25.36 -10.93 22.24
N VAL A 984 -24.13 -10.69 22.69
CA VAL A 984 -23.17 -11.74 23.05
C VAL A 984 -23.50 -12.28 24.44
N THR A 985 -23.92 -13.53 24.52
CA THR A 985 -24.26 -14.14 25.82
C THR A 985 -23.02 -14.64 26.55
N THR A 986 -22.82 -14.19 27.78
CA THR A 986 -21.78 -14.70 28.69
C THR A 986 -22.40 -15.34 29.93
N SER A 987 -22.03 -16.58 30.26
CA SER A 987 -22.59 -17.31 31.40
C SER A 987 -21.56 -18.22 32.09
N GLN A 988 -21.45 -18.10 33.42
CA GLN A 988 -20.60 -18.98 34.22
C GLN A 988 -21.08 -20.45 34.16
N THR A 989 -22.40 -20.69 34.12
CA THR A 989 -22.94 -22.04 33.95
C THR A 989 -22.58 -22.64 32.59
N LEU A 990 -22.59 -21.84 31.52
CA LEU A 990 -22.10 -22.29 30.22
C LEU A 990 -20.59 -22.55 30.25
N ALA A 991 -19.81 -21.72 30.95
CA ALA A 991 -18.36 -21.94 31.11
C ALA A 991 -18.06 -23.25 31.84
N GLN A 992 -18.79 -23.57 32.92
CA GLN A 992 -18.70 -24.85 33.62
C GLN A 992 -19.06 -26.03 32.71
N ASN A 993 -20.09 -25.89 31.88
CA ASN A 993 -20.43 -26.91 30.89
C ASN A 993 -19.37 -27.07 29.80
N ASP A 994 -18.68 -25.99 29.43
CA ASP A 994 -17.64 -25.94 28.40
C ASP A 994 -16.31 -26.58 28.87
N VAL A 995 -16.10 -26.79 30.17
CA VAL A 995 -14.98 -27.58 30.73
C VAL A 995 -14.83 -28.95 30.03
N LYS A 996 -15.94 -29.54 29.56
CA LYS A 996 -15.91 -30.82 28.85
C LYS A 996 -15.21 -30.76 27.49
N LYS A 997 -15.15 -29.58 26.87
CA LYS A 997 -14.51 -29.32 25.56
C LYS A 997 -13.00 -29.12 25.69
N ILE A 998 -12.47 -28.91 26.90
CA ILE A 998 -11.03 -28.84 27.13
C ILE A 998 -10.39 -30.15 26.68
N ASN A 999 -9.36 -30.01 25.84
CA ASN A 999 -8.67 -31.13 25.24
C ASN A 999 -7.17 -30.83 25.08
N VAL A 1000 -6.40 -31.86 24.73
CA VAL A 1000 -4.97 -31.77 24.40
C VAL A 1000 -4.71 -32.41 23.05
N PHE A 1001 -3.91 -31.77 22.21
CA PHE A 1001 -3.55 -32.26 20.88
C PHE A 1001 -2.08 -31.94 20.52
N PRO A 1002 -1.43 -32.75 19.67
CA PRO A 1002 -1.88 -34.07 19.23
C PRO A 1002 -1.94 -35.04 20.42
N ASN A 1003 -2.87 -35.99 20.37
CA ASN A 1003 -3.00 -37.04 21.38
C ASN A 1003 -3.45 -38.34 20.69
N PRO A 1004 -2.56 -39.34 20.51
CA PRO A 1004 -1.19 -39.37 20.99
C PRO A 1004 -0.28 -38.34 20.29
N TYR A 1005 0.74 -37.85 21.00
CA TYR A 1005 1.92 -37.25 20.39
C TYR A 1005 2.82 -38.37 19.87
N TYR A 1006 3.22 -38.30 18.59
CA TYR A 1006 3.93 -39.40 17.92
C TYR A 1006 5.20 -38.94 17.21
N GLY A 1007 6.25 -38.68 17.98
CA GLY A 1007 7.58 -38.26 17.53
C GLY A 1007 7.64 -36.83 16.99
N TYR A 1008 6.61 -36.42 16.24
CA TYR A 1008 6.52 -35.18 15.49
C TYR A 1008 5.07 -34.70 15.39
N GLN A 1009 4.88 -33.39 15.25
CA GLN A 1009 3.65 -32.81 14.70
C GLN A 1009 3.91 -31.76 13.64
N TYR A 1010 2.95 -31.62 12.72
CA TYR A 1010 3.06 -30.72 11.56
C TYR A 1010 3.22 -29.22 11.90
N ARG A 1011 3.10 -28.84 13.18
CA ARG A 1011 3.22 -27.45 13.66
C ARG A 1011 4.61 -27.13 14.20
N GLU A 1012 5.47 -28.14 14.37
CA GLU A 1012 6.85 -27.96 14.80
C GLU A 1012 7.68 -27.39 13.65
N ASN A 1013 8.42 -26.31 13.93
CA ASN A 1013 9.26 -25.64 12.94
C ASN A 1013 10.67 -26.23 12.90
N SER A 1014 11.06 -27.02 13.90
CA SER A 1014 12.33 -27.73 13.97
C SER A 1014 12.16 -29.13 14.56
N ARG A 1015 13.11 -30.03 14.30
CA ARG A 1015 13.09 -31.39 14.86
C ARG A 1015 13.36 -31.44 16.36
N ASP A 1016 13.83 -30.35 16.95
CA ASP A 1016 14.17 -30.27 18.37
C ASP A 1016 13.06 -29.60 19.20
N GLU A 1017 12.06 -29.00 18.53
CA GLU A 1017 10.84 -28.50 19.15
C GLU A 1017 9.84 -29.64 19.25
N HIS A 1018 9.46 -30.01 20.47
CA HIS A 1018 8.45 -31.02 20.73
C HIS A 1018 7.40 -30.46 21.66
N TYR A 1019 6.14 -30.43 21.26
CA TYR A 1019 5.09 -29.93 22.14
C TYR A 1019 3.70 -30.50 21.87
N VAL A 1020 2.85 -30.38 22.88
CA VAL A 1020 1.40 -30.56 22.77
C VAL A 1020 0.70 -29.27 23.18
N THR A 1021 -0.49 -29.04 22.65
CA THR A 1021 -1.32 -27.86 22.90
C THR A 1021 -2.58 -28.28 23.66
N PHE A 1022 -2.81 -27.64 24.81
CA PHE A 1022 -4.09 -27.64 25.50
C PHE A 1022 -4.99 -26.57 24.87
N SER A 1023 -6.27 -26.88 24.72
CA SER A 1023 -7.23 -26.00 24.04
C SER A 1023 -8.52 -25.80 24.81
N HIS A 1024 -9.21 -24.71 24.49
CA HIS A 1024 -10.50 -24.33 25.09
C HIS A 1024 -10.39 -24.07 26.60
N LEU A 1025 -9.21 -23.63 27.05
CA LEU A 1025 -8.97 -23.28 28.45
C LEU A 1025 -9.75 -21.99 28.80
N PRO A 1026 -10.27 -21.86 30.03
CA PRO A 1026 -10.79 -20.59 30.54
C PRO A 1026 -9.63 -19.64 30.87
N SER A 1027 -9.93 -18.37 31.17
CA SER A 1027 -8.91 -17.34 31.39
C SER A 1027 -7.83 -17.69 32.44
N ASN A 1028 -8.16 -18.49 33.45
CA ASN A 1028 -7.20 -18.98 34.44
C ASN A 1028 -7.35 -20.49 34.62
N ALA A 1029 -6.24 -21.21 34.51
CA ALA A 1029 -6.18 -22.64 34.82
C ALA A 1029 -4.79 -23.07 35.29
N VAL A 1030 -4.71 -24.09 36.13
CA VAL A 1030 -3.44 -24.72 36.53
C VAL A 1030 -3.41 -26.14 36.01
N ILE A 1031 -2.52 -26.41 35.07
CA ILE A 1031 -2.34 -27.70 34.42
C ILE A 1031 -1.20 -28.43 35.13
N ARG A 1032 -1.51 -29.55 35.78
CA ARG A 1032 -0.55 -30.42 36.49
C ARG A 1032 -0.45 -31.75 35.76
N ILE A 1033 0.74 -32.10 35.35
CA ILE A 1033 0.99 -33.28 34.53
C ILE A 1033 1.71 -34.32 35.38
N PHE A 1034 1.13 -35.52 35.46
CA PHE A 1034 1.65 -36.64 36.24
C PHE A 1034 1.98 -37.83 35.35
N ASP A 1035 2.98 -38.62 35.74
CA ASP A 1035 3.17 -39.96 35.16
C ASP A 1035 2.16 -40.98 35.72
N LEU A 1036 2.14 -42.21 35.20
CA LEU A 1036 1.25 -43.27 35.68
C LEU A 1036 1.50 -43.71 37.13
N SER A 1037 2.66 -43.38 37.72
CA SER A 1037 2.97 -43.66 39.12
C SER A 1037 2.47 -42.57 40.07
N GLY A 1038 1.95 -41.45 39.53
CA GLY A 1038 1.44 -40.32 40.28
C GLY A 1038 2.49 -39.28 40.64
N VAL A 1039 3.69 -39.34 40.05
CA VAL A 1039 4.74 -38.34 40.24
C VAL A 1039 4.44 -37.10 39.40
N LEU A 1040 4.52 -35.91 40.00
CA LEU A 1040 4.36 -34.64 39.30
C LEU A 1040 5.57 -34.40 38.38
N VAL A 1041 5.28 -34.18 37.09
CA VAL A 1041 6.28 -34.01 36.03
C VAL A 1041 6.45 -32.54 35.68
N ARG A 1042 5.34 -31.82 35.53
CA ARG A 1042 5.29 -30.41 35.10
C ARG A 1042 4.07 -29.72 35.67
N THR A 1043 4.22 -28.45 36.04
CA THR A 1043 3.09 -27.53 36.26
C THR A 1043 3.13 -26.39 35.24
N ILE A 1044 1.96 -26.06 34.66
CA ILE A 1044 1.79 -24.93 33.74
C ILE A 1044 0.68 -24.05 34.31
N ASN A 1045 0.96 -22.75 34.46
CA ASN A 1045 0.00 -21.76 34.92
C ASN A 1045 -0.51 -21.00 33.70
N HIS A 1046 -1.76 -21.29 33.31
CA HIS A 1046 -2.43 -20.60 32.22
C HIS A 1046 -2.96 -19.26 32.71
N LEU A 1047 -2.58 -18.19 32.02
CA LEU A 1047 -2.90 -16.81 32.39
C LEU A 1047 -3.89 -16.18 31.39
N PRO A 1048 -4.62 -15.12 31.78
CA PRO A 1048 -5.64 -14.52 30.93
C PRO A 1048 -5.09 -13.96 29.61
N THR A 1049 -3.80 -13.62 29.58
CA THR A 1049 -3.09 -13.13 28.40
C THR A 1049 -2.77 -14.21 27.37
N SER A 1050 -2.90 -15.50 27.72
CA SER A 1050 -2.56 -16.64 26.85
C SER A 1050 -3.72 -17.08 25.94
N GLY A 1051 -4.86 -16.39 26.00
CA GLY A 1051 -6.06 -16.78 25.25
C GLY A 1051 -6.66 -18.08 25.76
N GLN A 1052 -7.03 -18.99 24.87
CA GLN A 1052 -7.64 -20.28 25.22
C GLN A 1052 -6.75 -21.49 24.90
N PHE A 1053 -5.47 -21.24 24.62
CA PHE A 1053 -4.47 -22.25 24.29
C PHE A 1053 -3.26 -22.15 25.22
N ASP A 1054 -2.65 -23.29 25.52
CA ASP A 1054 -1.38 -23.35 26.24
C ASP A 1054 -0.56 -24.54 25.74
N THR A 1055 0.76 -24.53 25.88
CA THR A 1055 1.62 -25.59 25.35
C THR A 1055 2.45 -26.26 26.43
N TRP A 1056 2.64 -27.57 26.28
CA TRP A 1056 3.65 -28.31 27.03
C TRP A 1056 4.73 -28.81 26.09
N ASN A 1057 5.96 -28.33 26.30
CA ASN A 1057 7.15 -28.68 25.54
C ASN A 1057 7.69 -30.10 25.80
N LEU A 1058 6.87 -30.99 26.39
CA LEU A 1058 7.22 -32.37 26.73
C LEU A 1058 8.48 -32.51 27.60
N GLN A 1059 8.76 -31.51 28.43
CA GLN A 1059 9.84 -31.53 29.42
C GLN A 1059 9.30 -31.47 30.85
N ASN A 1060 10.07 -31.97 31.80
CA ASN A 1060 9.77 -31.81 33.22
C ASN A 1060 10.16 -30.40 33.74
N ASP A 1061 9.90 -30.13 35.03
CA ASP A 1061 10.26 -28.85 35.66
C ASP A 1061 11.76 -28.56 35.69
N GLN A 1062 12.62 -29.56 35.44
CA GLN A 1062 14.07 -29.42 35.36
C GLN A 1062 14.57 -29.25 33.90
N GLY A 1063 13.68 -29.15 32.93
CA GLY A 1063 14.01 -28.99 31.51
C GLY A 1063 14.43 -30.27 30.79
N TYR A 1064 14.32 -31.45 31.43
CA TYR A 1064 14.63 -32.71 30.77
C TYR A 1064 13.43 -33.26 29.99
N PRO A 1065 13.63 -33.78 28.76
CA PRO A 1065 12.59 -34.46 28.00
C PRO A 1065 11.97 -35.62 28.79
N VAL A 1066 10.66 -35.78 28.67
CA VAL A 1066 9.95 -36.87 29.32
C VAL A 1066 10.01 -38.17 28.51
N ALA A 1067 9.90 -39.31 29.19
CA ALA A 1067 9.90 -40.62 28.53
C ALA A 1067 8.64 -40.86 27.68
N SER A 1068 8.73 -41.80 26.74
CA SER A 1068 7.52 -42.31 26.08
C SER A 1068 6.61 -43.01 27.10
N GLY A 1069 5.33 -42.64 27.14
CA GLY A 1069 4.39 -43.16 28.12
C GLY A 1069 3.04 -42.46 28.10
N VAL A 1070 2.17 -42.86 29.03
CA VAL A 1070 0.88 -42.20 29.26
C VAL A 1070 1.03 -41.27 30.46
N TYR A 1071 0.52 -40.05 30.31
CA TYR A 1071 0.49 -39.00 31.31
C TYR A 1071 -0.96 -38.68 31.70
N VAL A 1072 -1.16 -38.40 32.98
CA VAL A 1072 -2.44 -37.92 33.52
C VAL A 1072 -2.32 -36.42 33.70
N VAL A 1073 -3.15 -35.66 32.99
CA VAL A 1073 -3.18 -34.21 33.08
C VAL A 1073 -4.37 -33.81 33.94
N TYR A 1074 -4.10 -33.20 35.09
CA TYR A 1074 -5.09 -32.62 35.99
C TYR A 1074 -5.13 -31.11 35.80
N ILE A 1075 -6.27 -30.59 35.34
CA ILE A 1075 -6.48 -29.18 35.07
C ILE A 1075 -7.43 -28.64 36.14
N ASP A 1076 -6.95 -27.67 36.90
CA ASP A 1076 -7.67 -26.99 37.97
C ASP A 1076 -8.11 -25.60 37.48
N MET A 1077 -9.41 -25.30 37.57
CA MET A 1077 -10.00 -24.04 37.11
C MET A 1077 -10.71 -23.37 38.29
N PRO A 1078 -9.95 -22.66 39.16
CA PRO A 1078 -10.47 -22.15 40.42
C PRO A 1078 -11.64 -21.19 40.22
N ASP A 1079 -11.59 -20.33 39.21
CA ASP A 1079 -12.62 -19.34 38.90
C ASP A 1079 -13.97 -19.97 38.51
N LEU A 1080 -13.94 -21.19 37.98
CA LEU A 1080 -15.14 -21.95 37.62
C LEU A 1080 -15.56 -22.94 38.72
N GLY A 1081 -14.73 -23.14 39.75
CA GLY A 1081 -14.92 -24.17 40.76
C GLY A 1081 -14.93 -25.59 40.16
N ALA A 1082 -14.21 -25.80 39.06
CA ALA A 1082 -14.26 -27.01 38.26
C ALA A 1082 -12.86 -27.60 38.02
N THR A 1083 -12.82 -28.91 37.76
CA THR A 1083 -11.58 -29.63 37.43
C THR A 1083 -11.80 -30.54 36.23
N LYS A 1084 -10.73 -30.82 35.47
CA LYS A 1084 -10.76 -31.72 34.32
C LYS A 1084 -9.55 -32.64 34.37
N ILE A 1085 -9.77 -33.91 34.09
CA ILE A 1085 -8.70 -34.90 33.93
C ILE A 1085 -8.65 -35.34 32.48
N LEU A 1086 -7.48 -35.26 31.86
CA LEU A 1086 -7.18 -35.79 30.53
C LEU A 1086 -6.11 -36.88 30.63
N LYS A 1087 -6.10 -37.77 29.63
CA LYS A 1087 -5.03 -38.75 29.44
C LYS A 1087 -4.30 -38.38 28.15
N LEU A 1088 -2.99 -38.25 28.22
CA LEU A 1088 -2.13 -37.92 27.09
C LEU A 1088 -1.14 -39.04 26.87
N ALA A 1089 -1.08 -39.59 25.65
CA ALA A 1089 -0.02 -40.52 25.27
C ALA A 1089 1.10 -39.76 24.55
N VAL A 1090 2.33 -39.93 25.00
CA VAL A 1090 3.54 -39.36 24.40
C VAL A 1090 4.42 -40.49 23.91
N ILE A 1091 4.78 -40.46 22.64
CA ILE A 1091 5.74 -41.38 22.03
C ILE A 1091 6.85 -40.52 21.45
N GLN A 1092 8.02 -40.55 22.09
CA GLN A 1092 9.22 -39.81 21.68
C GLN A 1092 9.95 -40.56 20.56
N GLU A 1093 10.69 -39.83 19.73
CA GLU A 1093 11.62 -40.45 18.79
C GLU A 1093 12.74 -41.19 19.54
N GLN A 1094 13.26 -42.27 18.95
CA GLN A 1094 14.37 -43.01 19.52
C GLN A 1094 15.65 -42.15 19.47
N GLN A 1095 16.04 -41.56 20.59
CA GLN A 1095 17.31 -40.83 20.70
C GLN A 1095 18.48 -41.82 20.56
N ILE A 1096 19.12 -41.85 19.39
CA ILE A 1096 20.36 -42.59 19.18
C ILE A 1096 21.50 -41.70 19.68
N LEU A 1097 22.03 -41.99 20.86
CA LEU A 1097 23.29 -41.40 21.33
C LEU A 1097 24.39 -41.66 20.30
N LYS A 1098 24.99 -40.58 19.80
CA LYS A 1098 26.11 -40.64 18.84
C LYS A 1098 27.39 -41.00 19.60
N VAL A 1099 27.48 -42.28 19.98
CA VAL A 1099 28.64 -42.98 20.60
C VAL A 1099 28.89 -42.64 22.08
N TYR A 1100 29.14 -43.70 22.87
CA TYR A 1100 29.60 -43.67 24.28
C TYR A 1100 31.09 -43.34 24.39
#